data_AF-A0A1Q7HS12-F1
#
_entry.id   AF-A0A1Q7HS12-F1
#
_cell.length_a   1.000
_cell.length_b   1.000
_cell.length_c   1.000
_cell.angle_alpha   90.00
_cell.angle_beta   90.00
_cell.angle_gamma   90.00
#
_symmetry.space_group_name_H-M   'P 1'
#
loop_
_entity.id
_entity.type
_entity.pdbx_description
1 polymer ?
#
loop_
_entity_poly.entity_id
_entity_poly.type
_entity_poly.pdbx_seq_one_letter_code
_entity_poly.pdbx_strand_id
1 'polypeptide(L)'
;MSAFVYRNWDGSQRLEPFDADDLLGAVADDLLAGEDLEDVLSRLMRWGHPERLEGLQELLERLRDARRRNLERHELNSVVDDIQKRLEDVVNTERSGIEERKQRPAPNEQLRQAFEKMAGEREQKLNELPDDPAGKIRELQQYEFIEPKAQEKFQDLLKMLQEQVMQSYFSGMQQALQGMTADQAKRLRDMVRDLNRALQEKLAGGEPDFEAFQRKYPELAGQAKNWDELLEQMARSMAAMRSLMQSMSPEMRQQLEQMIDSAMNDPSLRQAMDELSATLSQLFPMESLGRQMRFTGDDPLTLAEALELMGRMNELSGMERLVQSARSPEDLASLDPDRVEELAGTEARAALERLGNLAKILEEAGYIKKERGRYELTARGIRKIGQRSLEEIFATLKRDAFGKHRARFRGRGGDPTDETKVYEFGDAFLMDLPGTVRTAVMRGGVGTPVKLTAEDFSVYRTEYLTQSATVLMVDVSRSMLFRGCFLAAKKVALALDSLIRGQFPKDDLFIIGFSAQAEQLKPEELPRLTWNEFVYGTNMQHGFSLARQLLSRSRGRNKQIILITDGEPTAHIEDGRPRFNYPPTKRTFEETLREVVRCTRENIVINTFMLARGHYLVDFVNQMSKINHGRAFFVTPDRLGEYVLVDYVSNKRRRIA
;
A
#
# COMPACT_ATOMS: atom_id res chain seq x y z
N MET A 1 34.91 3.19 2.59
CA MET A 1 34.03 2.04 2.90
C MET A 1 33.07 2.51 3.95
N SER A 2 31.80 2.64 3.63
CA SER A 2 30.76 2.90 4.63
C SER A 2 30.60 1.61 5.45
N ALA A 3 30.92 1.65 6.74
CA ALA A 3 30.70 0.52 7.63
C ALA A 3 29.21 0.47 7.98
N PHE A 4 28.52 -0.59 7.55
CA PHE A 4 27.13 -0.83 7.93
C PHE A 4 27.10 -1.50 9.29
N VAL A 5 26.41 -0.89 10.25
CA VAL A 5 26.18 -1.43 11.59
C VAL A 5 24.77 -2.01 11.62
N TYR A 6 24.67 -3.32 11.71
CA TYR A 6 23.39 -4.00 11.87
C TYR A 6 23.02 -4.03 13.36
N ARG A 7 21.77 -3.71 13.68
CA ARG A 7 21.19 -3.80 15.03
C ARG A 7 19.89 -4.59 14.97
N ASN A 8 19.50 -5.21 16.09
CA ASN A 8 18.19 -5.83 16.21
C ASN A 8 17.08 -4.78 16.06
N TRP A 9 16.02 -5.17 15.38
CA TRP A 9 14.83 -4.34 15.22
C TRP A 9 14.19 -4.07 16.58
N ASP A 10 14.18 -2.80 17.01
CA ASP A 10 13.64 -2.35 18.30
C ASP A 10 12.48 -1.35 18.11
N GLY A 11 12.01 -1.17 16.88
CA GLY A 11 10.93 -0.25 16.51
C GLY A 11 11.33 1.23 16.47
N SER A 12 12.57 1.58 16.84
CA SER A 12 13.09 2.96 16.74
C SER A 12 13.72 3.28 15.37
N GLN A 13 13.95 2.26 14.54
CA GLN A 13 14.51 2.44 13.20
C GLN A 13 13.48 3.09 12.29
N ARG A 14 13.77 4.30 11.82
CA ARG A 14 13.01 4.91 10.72
C ARG A 14 13.53 4.30 9.42
N LEU A 15 12.73 3.43 8.80
CA LEU A 15 12.93 3.12 7.38
C LEU A 15 12.73 4.42 6.58
N GLU A 16 13.60 4.65 5.60
CA GLU A 16 13.42 5.75 4.65
C GLU A 16 12.00 5.66 4.04
N PRO A 17 11.32 6.81 3.83
CA PRO A 17 9.98 6.81 3.27
C PRO A 17 9.96 6.09 1.93
N PHE A 18 8.91 5.29 1.67
CA PHE A 18 8.66 4.71 0.36
C PHE A 18 8.40 5.84 -0.63
N ASP A 19 9.44 6.25 -1.36
CA ASP A 19 9.44 7.44 -2.18
C ASP A 19 8.98 7.16 -3.62
N ALA A 20 8.95 8.20 -4.46
CA ALA A 20 8.54 8.07 -5.85
C ALA A 20 9.49 7.18 -6.67
N ASP A 21 10.77 7.06 -6.30
CA ASP A 21 11.75 6.25 -7.01
C ASP A 21 11.58 4.76 -6.70
N ASP A 22 11.31 4.45 -5.43
CA ASP A 22 10.94 3.13 -4.95
C ASP A 22 9.62 2.68 -5.59
N LEU A 23 8.60 3.54 -5.58
CA LEU A 23 7.31 3.26 -6.21
C LEU A 23 7.45 3.03 -7.71
N LEU A 24 8.16 3.90 -8.44
CA LEU A 24 8.38 3.73 -9.87
C LEU A 24 9.10 2.41 -10.17
N GLY A 25 10.05 2.03 -9.32
CA GLY A 25 10.74 0.75 -9.48
C GLY A 25 9.89 -0.47 -9.19
N ALA A 26 8.99 -0.38 -8.21
CA ALA A 26 8.02 -1.44 -7.89
C ALA A 26 7.11 -1.75 -9.08
N VAL A 27 6.78 -0.74 -9.90
CA VAL A 27 5.89 -0.89 -11.06
C VAL A 27 6.63 -1.00 -12.40
N ALA A 28 7.95 -0.76 -12.42
CA ALA A 28 8.72 -0.63 -13.66
C ALA A 28 8.65 -1.88 -14.54
N ASP A 29 8.74 -3.06 -13.94
CA ASP A 29 8.77 -4.32 -14.68
C ASP A 29 7.44 -4.61 -15.39
N ASP A 30 6.33 -4.41 -14.69
CA ASP A 30 4.98 -4.58 -15.24
C ASP A 30 4.72 -3.56 -16.37
N LEU A 31 5.15 -2.30 -16.18
CA LEU A 31 5.06 -1.26 -17.21
C LEU A 31 5.91 -1.59 -18.44
N LEU A 32 7.10 -2.16 -18.25
CA LEU A 32 7.94 -2.61 -19.37
C LEU A 32 7.38 -3.88 -20.04
N ALA A 33 6.67 -4.72 -19.29
CA ALA A 33 5.93 -5.86 -19.82
C ALA A 33 4.72 -5.40 -20.67
N GLY A 34 4.32 -4.13 -20.58
CA GLY A 34 3.24 -3.53 -21.37
C GLY A 34 1.89 -3.52 -20.65
N GLU A 35 1.86 -3.72 -19.34
CA GLU A 35 0.65 -3.56 -18.53
C GLU A 35 0.23 -2.08 -18.43
N ASP A 36 -1.06 -1.85 -18.26
CA ASP A 36 -1.59 -0.51 -18.03
C ASP A 36 -1.26 -0.03 -16.61
N LEU A 37 -0.87 1.24 -16.49
CA LEU A 37 -0.42 1.79 -15.22
C LEU A 37 -1.53 1.78 -14.16
N GLU A 38 -2.80 1.95 -14.53
CA GLU A 38 -3.91 1.92 -13.58
C GLU A 38 -4.10 0.51 -12.99
N ASP A 39 -3.95 -0.53 -13.83
CA ASP A 39 -4.02 -1.93 -13.40
C ASP A 39 -2.87 -2.28 -12.46
N VAL A 40 -1.65 -1.84 -12.79
CA VAL A 40 -0.46 -2.07 -11.98
C VAL A 40 -0.57 -1.37 -10.63
N LEU A 41 -1.01 -0.11 -10.60
CA LEU A 41 -1.23 0.62 -9.36
C LEU A 41 -2.35 0.00 -8.52
N SER A 42 -3.43 -0.48 -9.14
CA SER A 42 -4.52 -1.17 -8.44
C SER A 42 -4.05 -2.49 -7.81
N ARG A 43 -3.18 -3.23 -8.51
CA ARG A 43 -2.55 -4.45 -8.00
C ARG A 43 -1.63 -4.14 -6.84
N LEU A 44 -0.76 -3.13 -6.99
CA LEU A 44 0.14 -2.67 -5.93
C LEU A 44 -0.64 -2.18 -4.71
N MET A 45 -1.78 -1.51 -4.92
CA MET A 45 -2.64 -1.06 -3.83
C MET A 45 -3.24 -2.24 -3.06
N ARG A 46 -3.68 -3.27 -3.79
CA ARG A 46 -4.30 -4.45 -3.19
C ARG A 46 -3.31 -5.31 -2.40
N TRP A 47 -2.13 -5.55 -2.97
CA TRP A 47 -1.15 -6.51 -2.44
C TRP A 47 0.01 -5.86 -1.69
N GLY A 48 0.25 -4.57 -1.89
CA GLY A 48 1.41 -3.87 -1.35
C GLY A 48 2.71 -4.19 -2.10
N HIS A 49 3.81 -3.60 -1.63
CA HIS A 49 5.17 -3.94 -2.03
C HIS A 49 5.84 -4.69 -0.87
N PRO A 50 6.47 -5.85 -1.11
CA PRO A 50 7.18 -6.60 -0.08
C PRO A 50 8.13 -5.70 0.74
N GLU A 51 8.07 -5.80 2.07
CA GLU A 51 8.94 -5.09 3.03
C GLU A 51 8.82 -3.55 3.10
N ARG A 52 8.13 -2.89 2.17
CA ARG A 52 8.13 -1.41 2.08
C ARG A 52 6.76 -0.74 2.02
N LEU A 53 5.74 -1.43 1.54
CA LEU A 53 4.39 -0.88 1.45
C LEU A 53 3.36 -1.95 1.79
N GLU A 54 2.61 -1.73 2.87
CA GLU A 54 1.45 -2.56 3.21
C GLU A 54 0.30 -2.30 2.23
N GLY A 55 -0.29 -3.38 1.72
CA GLY A 55 -1.47 -3.31 0.84
C GLY A 55 -2.78 -3.31 1.62
N LEU A 56 -3.89 -3.17 0.89
CA LEU A 56 -5.23 -3.26 1.48
C LEU A 56 -5.51 -4.61 2.14
N GLN A 57 -4.84 -5.69 1.72
CA GLN A 57 -4.96 -6.99 2.40
C GLN A 57 -4.37 -7.00 3.80
N GLU A 58 -3.21 -6.37 3.99
CA GLU A 58 -2.59 -6.24 5.30
C GLU A 58 -3.44 -5.35 6.21
N LEU A 59 -3.96 -4.24 5.69
CA LEU A 59 -4.92 -3.40 6.40
C LEU A 59 -6.17 -4.18 6.83
N LEU A 60 -6.70 -5.02 5.93
CA LEU A 60 -7.84 -5.88 6.22
C LEU A 60 -7.50 -6.92 7.31
N GLU A 61 -6.29 -7.47 7.30
CA GLU A 61 -5.82 -8.39 8.32
C GLU A 61 -5.68 -7.71 9.68
N ARG A 62 -5.10 -6.51 9.74
CA ARG A 62 -5.04 -5.67 10.96
C ARG A 62 -6.43 -5.39 11.54
N LEU A 63 -7.40 -5.05 10.71
CA LEU A 63 -8.79 -4.83 11.13
C LEU A 63 -9.42 -6.11 11.71
N ARG A 64 -9.22 -7.25 11.02
CA ARG A 64 -9.71 -8.56 11.48
C ARG A 64 -9.06 -8.98 12.78
N ASP A 65 -7.78 -8.70 12.98
CA ASP A 65 -7.05 -9.02 14.19
C ASP A 65 -7.40 -8.09 15.34
N ALA A 66 -7.67 -6.80 15.08
CA ALA A 66 -8.28 -5.91 16.05
C ALA A 66 -9.64 -6.44 16.50
N ARG A 67 -10.48 -6.90 15.58
CA ARG A 67 -11.78 -7.51 15.89
C ARG A 67 -11.62 -8.79 16.70
N ARG A 68 -10.72 -9.69 16.30
CA ARG A 68 -10.47 -10.96 16.97
C ARG A 68 -9.98 -10.76 18.41
N ARG A 69 -9.01 -9.87 18.62
CA ARG A 69 -8.50 -9.52 19.96
C ARG A 69 -9.62 -9.06 20.91
N ASN A 70 -10.59 -8.30 20.40
CA ASN A 70 -11.72 -7.86 21.21
C ASN A 70 -12.67 -9.01 21.60
N LEU A 71 -12.88 -9.99 20.72
CA LEU A 71 -13.70 -11.20 20.99
C LEU A 71 -13.03 -12.17 21.96
N GLU A 72 -11.71 -12.32 21.84
CA GLU A 72 -10.92 -13.26 22.64
C GLU A 72 -10.62 -12.74 24.06
N ARG A 73 -10.75 -11.43 24.29
CA ARG A 73 -10.40 -10.81 25.56
C ARG A 73 -11.56 -10.72 26.55
N HIS A 74 -12.75 -10.37 26.08
CA HIS A 74 -13.87 -10.01 26.95
C HIS A 74 -14.93 -11.11 27.06
N GLU A 75 -15.64 -11.11 28.18
CA GLU A 75 -16.77 -11.99 28.47
C GLU A 75 -18.08 -11.19 28.53
N LEU A 76 -19.01 -11.43 27.60
CA LEU A 76 -20.32 -10.73 27.61
C LEU A 76 -21.29 -11.20 28.70
N ASN A 77 -21.12 -12.43 29.21
CA ASN A 77 -22.03 -13.00 30.21
C ASN A 77 -21.98 -12.24 31.54
N SER A 78 -20.81 -11.67 31.85
CA SER A 78 -20.55 -10.90 33.07
C SER A 78 -21.42 -9.65 33.24
N VAL A 79 -22.06 -9.16 32.17
CA VAL A 79 -22.94 -7.98 32.21
C VAL A 79 -24.16 -8.22 33.10
N VAL A 80 -24.80 -9.39 32.97
CA VAL A 80 -25.95 -9.75 33.81
C VAL A 80 -25.49 -10.04 35.24
N ASP A 81 -24.30 -10.65 35.39
CA ASP A 81 -23.72 -10.96 36.68
C ASP A 81 -23.36 -9.70 37.49
N ASP A 82 -22.92 -8.62 36.85
CA ASP A 82 -22.67 -7.33 37.52
C ASP A 82 -23.97 -6.75 38.11
N ILE A 83 -25.06 -6.77 37.33
CA ILE A 83 -26.38 -6.30 37.79
C ILE A 83 -26.88 -7.19 38.94
N GLN A 84 -26.71 -8.50 38.84
CA GLN A 84 -27.04 -9.45 39.90
C GLN A 84 -26.28 -9.15 41.19
N LYS A 85 -24.96 -8.97 41.14
CA LYS A 85 -24.13 -8.65 42.30
C LYS A 85 -24.57 -7.35 42.97
N ARG A 86 -24.92 -6.32 42.19
CA ARG A 86 -25.44 -5.06 42.74
C ARG A 86 -26.80 -5.23 43.42
N LEU A 87 -27.70 -6.03 42.85
CA LEU A 87 -28.99 -6.35 43.48
C LEU A 87 -28.80 -7.13 44.79
N GLU A 88 -27.87 -8.08 44.80
CA GLU A 88 -27.52 -8.81 46.02
C GLU A 88 -26.96 -7.89 47.09
N ASP A 89 -26.09 -6.93 46.73
CA ASP A 89 -25.58 -5.93 47.67
C ASP A 89 -26.71 -5.06 48.26
N VAL A 90 -27.72 -4.67 47.46
CA VAL A 90 -28.93 -3.98 47.94
C VAL A 90 -29.66 -4.82 48.98
N VAL A 91 -29.97 -6.07 48.65
CA VAL A 91 -30.70 -6.99 49.54
C VAL A 91 -29.91 -7.27 50.82
N ASN A 92 -28.60 -7.49 50.71
CA ASN A 92 -27.72 -7.73 51.86
C ASN A 92 -27.58 -6.51 52.75
N THR A 93 -27.54 -5.30 52.16
CA THR A 93 -27.53 -4.03 52.90
C THR A 93 -28.82 -3.86 53.69
N GLU A 94 -29.97 -4.15 53.09
CA GLU A 94 -31.28 -4.09 53.77
C GLU A 94 -31.36 -5.11 54.91
N ARG A 95 -30.99 -6.38 54.67
CA ARG A 95 -30.96 -7.43 55.71
C ARG A 95 -30.09 -7.03 56.89
N SER A 96 -28.89 -6.52 56.61
CA SER A 96 -27.96 -6.07 57.65
C SER A 96 -28.52 -4.87 58.43
N GLY A 97 -29.17 -3.92 57.75
CA GLY A 97 -29.80 -2.77 58.38
C GLY A 97 -30.99 -3.13 59.26
N ILE A 98 -31.80 -4.12 58.87
CA ILE A 98 -32.89 -4.67 59.68
C ILE A 98 -32.33 -5.30 60.97
N GLU A 99 -31.32 -6.15 60.85
CA GLU A 99 -30.67 -6.81 61.99
C GLU A 99 -30.01 -5.80 62.94
N GLU A 100 -29.30 -4.79 62.42
CA GLU A 100 -28.70 -3.75 63.25
C GLU A 100 -29.77 -2.95 64.03
N ARG A 101 -30.90 -2.63 63.39
CA ARG A 101 -32.00 -1.92 64.05
C ARG A 101 -32.73 -2.77 65.10
N LYS A 102 -32.85 -4.08 64.91
CA LYS A 102 -33.40 -4.99 65.94
C LYS A 102 -32.54 -4.99 67.21
N GLN A 103 -31.23 -4.80 67.09
CA GLN A 103 -30.29 -4.80 68.22
C GLN A 103 -30.22 -3.46 68.97
N ARG A 104 -30.77 -2.37 68.42
CA ARG A 104 -30.76 -1.05 69.07
C ARG A 104 -31.79 -0.97 70.20
N PRO A 105 -31.46 -0.33 71.34
CA PRO A 105 -32.39 -0.19 72.46
C PRO A 105 -33.59 0.69 72.06
N ALA A 106 -34.80 0.12 72.18
CA ALA A 106 -36.05 0.80 71.87
C ALA A 106 -36.57 1.62 73.07
N PRO A 107 -37.22 2.78 72.85
CA PRO A 107 -37.71 3.64 73.94
C PRO A 107 -38.80 3.01 74.82
N ASN A 108 -39.64 2.12 74.26
CA ASN A 108 -40.72 1.40 74.95
C ASN A 108 -40.92 0.01 74.34
N GLU A 109 -41.37 -0.96 75.15
CA GLU A 109 -41.55 -2.37 74.75
C GLU A 109 -42.62 -2.56 73.65
N GLN A 110 -43.68 -1.74 73.64
CA GLN A 110 -44.70 -1.75 72.59
C GLN A 110 -44.14 -1.36 71.21
N LEU A 111 -43.23 -0.37 71.17
CA LEU A 111 -42.59 0.07 69.92
C LEU A 111 -41.60 -0.98 69.42
N ARG A 112 -40.93 -1.69 70.33
CA ARG A 112 -40.04 -2.80 70.00
C ARG A 112 -40.79 -3.95 69.34
N GLN A 113 -41.92 -4.38 69.92
CA GLN A 113 -42.75 -5.46 69.36
C GLN A 113 -43.35 -5.08 68.00
N ALA A 114 -43.79 -3.82 67.83
CA ALA A 114 -44.30 -3.34 66.55
C ALA A 114 -43.21 -3.33 65.45
N PHE A 115 -41.99 -2.92 65.79
CA PHE A 115 -40.85 -2.96 64.88
C PHE A 115 -40.42 -4.40 64.56
N GLU A 116 -40.35 -5.30 65.55
CA GLU A 116 -40.01 -6.71 65.34
C GLU A 116 -41.01 -7.41 64.42
N LYS A 117 -42.32 -7.12 64.55
CA LYS A 117 -43.34 -7.63 63.64
C LYS A 117 -43.16 -7.09 62.22
N MET A 118 -42.94 -5.78 62.07
CA MET A 118 -42.68 -5.16 60.78
C MET A 118 -41.40 -5.71 60.13
N ALA A 119 -40.31 -5.82 60.89
CA ALA A 119 -39.04 -6.38 60.44
C ALA A 119 -39.19 -7.83 59.98
N GLY A 120 -39.96 -8.66 60.72
CA GLY A 120 -40.25 -10.04 60.33
C GLY A 120 -41.05 -10.13 59.03
N GLU A 121 -42.07 -9.29 58.85
CA GLU A 121 -42.83 -9.20 57.58
C GLU A 121 -41.93 -8.79 56.40
N ARG A 122 -40.97 -7.87 56.64
CA ARG A 122 -40.02 -7.42 55.62
C ARG A 122 -38.97 -8.46 55.27
N GLU A 123 -38.41 -9.15 56.26
CA GLU A 123 -37.49 -10.27 56.04
C GLU A 123 -38.15 -11.42 55.29
N GLN A 124 -39.42 -11.71 55.59
CA GLN A 124 -40.18 -12.71 54.86
C GLN A 124 -40.32 -12.31 53.38
N LYS A 125 -40.66 -11.05 53.09
CA LYS A 125 -40.69 -10.54 51.70
C LYS A 125 -39.32 -10.63 51.01
N LEU A 126 -38.22 -10.35 51.71
CA LEU A 126 -36.86 -10.49 51.17
C LEU A 126 -36.45 -11.96 50.94
N ASN A 127 -37.04 -12.91 51.66
CA ASN A 127 -36.84 -14.35 51.47
C ASN A 127 -37.69 -14.92 50.33
N GLU A 128 -38.84 -14.29 50.05
CA GLU A 128 -39.78 -14.66 48.97
C GLU A 128 -39.41 -14.01 47.62
N LEU A 129 -38.30 -13.28 47.54
CA LEU A 129 -37.82 -12.67 46.30
C LEU A 129 -37.53 -13.75 45.24
N PRO A 130 -37.95 -13.56 43.98
CA PRO A 130 -37.59 -14.45 42.88
C PRO A 130 -36.07 -14.59 42.71
N ASP A 131 -35.61 -15.73 42.19
CA ASP A 131 -34.18 -15.93 41.89
C ASP A 131 -33.72 -15.08 40.69
N ASP A 132 -34.64 -14.70 39.79
CA ASP A 132 -34.32 -13.93 38.60
C ASP A 132 -34.16 -12.41 38.88
N PRO A 133 -33.20 -11.72 38.24
CA PRO A 133 -32.90 -10.32 38.54
C PRO A 133 -34.06 -9.35 38.26
N ALA A 134 -34.82 -9.59 37.20
CA ALA A 134 -35.94 -8.74 36.80
C ALA A 134 -37.13 -8.86 37.77
N GLY A 135 -37.40 -10.05 38.28
CA GLY A 135 -38.33 -10.33 39.36
C GLY A 135 -37.93 -9.59 40.64
N LYS A 136 -36.66 -9.69 41.05
CA LYS A 136 -36.12 -8.94 42.20
C LYS A 136 -36.34 -7.44 42.04
N ILE A 137 -36.05 -6.86 40.88
CA ILE A 137 -36.26 -5.43 40.61
C ILE A 137 -37.74 -5.04 40.79
N ARG A 138 -38.68 -5.81 40.22
CA ARG A 138 -40.12 -5.50 40.29
C ARG A 138 -40.66 -5.54 41.72
N GLU A 139 -40.25 -6.54 42.50
CA GLU A 139 -40.64 -6.65 43.90
C GLU A 139 -40.00 -5.55 44.75
N LEU A 140 -38.71 -5.26 44.54
CA LEU A 140 -37.98 -4.20 45.26
C LEU A 140 -38.47 -2.79 44.92
N GLN A 141 -39.04 -2.57 43.73
CA GLN A 141 -39.70 -1.30 43.38
C GLN A 141 -40.93 -1.00 44.24
N GLN A 142 -41.66 -2.03 44.65
CA GLN A 142 -42.85 -1.91 45.50
C GLN A 142 -42.50 -2.12 46.99
N TYR A 143 -41.23 -2.38 47.29
CA TYR A 143 -40.73 -2.64 48.62
C TYR A 143 -40.41 -1.33 49.35
N GLU A 144 -40.94 -1.19 50.56
CA GLU A 144 -40.60 -0.08 51.45
C GLU A 144 -39.38 -0.47 52.29
N PHE A 145 -38.25 0.16 51.97
CA PHE A 145 -36.97 -0.08 52.64
C PHE A 145 -36.95 0.45 54.07
N ILE A 146 -36.44 -0.36 54.99
CA ILE A 146 -36.14 0.07 56.35
C ILE A 146 -34.84 0.86 56.36
N GLU A 147 -33.81 0.42 55.64
CA GLU A 147 -32.49 1.05 55.63
C GLU A 147 -32.32 2.06 54.47
N PRO A 148 -32.12 3.37 54.75
CA PRO A 148 -31.99 4.40 53.72
C PRO A 148 -30.85 4.14 52.74
N LYS A 149 -29.74 3.57 53.20
CA LYS A 149 -28.60 3.21 52.33
C LYS A 149 -28.97 2.13 51.31
N ALA A 150 -29.81 1.16 51.68
CA ALA A 150 -30.27 0.13 50.75
C ALA A 150 -31.20 0.72 49.69
N GLN A 151 -32.09 1.64 50.11
CA GLN A 151 -32.95 2.39 49.19
C GLN A 151 -32.15 3.24 48.21
N GLU A 152 -31.13 3.94 48.67
CA GLU A 152 -30.23 4.76 47.85
C GLU A 152 -29.51 3.89 46.81
N LYS A 153 -28.87 2.80 47.23
CA LYS A 153 -28.21 1.84 46.32
C LYS A 153 -29.16 1.28 45.26
N PHE A 154 -30.40 0.99 45.64
CA PHE A 154 -31.43 0.49 44.70
C PHE A 154 -31.84 1.56 43.68
N GLN A 155 -32.05 2.79 44.13
CA GLN A 155 -32.36 3.92 43.24
C GLN A 155 -31.20 4.22 42.30
N ASP A 156 -29.96 4.16 42.78
CA ASP A 156 -28.76 4.32 41.97
C ASP A 156 -28.63 3.23 40.91
N LEU A 157 -28.95 1.98 41.25
CA LEU A 157 -28.96 0.88 40.29
C LEU A 157 -29.99 1.11 39.18
N LEU A 158 -31.23 1.47 39.54
CA LEU A 158 -32.28 1.77 38.56
C LEU A 158 -31.91 2.95 37.66
N LYS A 159 -31.38 4.01 38.26
CA LYS A 159 -30.92 5.19 37.54
C LYS A 159 -29.80 4.84 36.56
N MET A 160 -28.82 4.04 36.99
CA MET A 160 -27.72 3.58 36.14
C MET A 160 -28.22 2.75 34.95
N LEU A 161 -29.14 1.80 35.17
CA LEU A 161 -29.74 1.01 34.08
C LEU A 161 -30.51 1.88 33.09
N GLN A 162 -31.34 2.81 33.60
CA GLN A 162 -32.06 3.76 32.76
C GLN A 162 -31.09 4.64 31.95
N GLU A 163 -30.09 5.23 32.60
CA GLU A 163 -29.09 6.08 31.95
C GLU A 163 -28.32 5.34 30.87
N GLN A 164 -27.88 4.11 31.12
CA GLN A 164 -27.14 3.31 30.14
C GLN A 164 -27.98 2.93 28.93
N VAL A 165 -29.22 2.49 29.13
CA VAL A 165 -30.15 2.21 28.02
C VAL A 165 -30.41 3.48 27.23
N MET A 166 -30.66 4.61 27.88
CA MET A 166 -30.93 5.88 27.20
C MET A 166 -29.71 6.41 26.44
N GLN A 167 -28.52 6.34 27.04
CA GLN A 167 -27.26 6.69 26.37
C GLN A 167 -27.00 5.79 25.16
N SER A 168 -27.40 4.52 25.23
CA SER A 168 -27.24 3.59 24.11
C SER A 168 -28.00 4.05 22.87
N TYR A 169 -29.19 4.66 23.03
CA TYR A 169 -29.98 5.18 21.90
C TYR A 169 -29.61 6.60 21.50
N PHE A 170 -29.17 7.41 22.47
CA PHE A 170 -28.95 8.85 22.30
C PHE A 170 -27.57 9.25 22.80
N SER A 171 -26.58 9.02 21.95
CA SER A 171 -25.20 9.40 22.21
C SER A 171 -25.08 10.93 22.37
N GLY A 172 -24.60 11.40 23.53
CA GLY A 172 -24.37 12.82 23.83
C GLY A 172 -25.31 13.43 24.87
N MET A 173 -26.33 12.69 25.32
CA MET A 173 -27.28 13.18 26.33
C MET A 173 -26.79 13.12 27.79
N GLN A 174 -25.49 12.93 28.04
CA GLN A 174 -24.92 12.77 29.39
C GLN A 174 -25.31 13.90 30.36
N GLN A 175 -25.30 15.16 29.90
CA GLN A 175 -25.68 16.32 30.73
C GLN A 175 -27.20 16.49 30.87
N ALA A 176 -27.97 16.08 29.86
CA ALA A 176 -29.43 16.19 29.88
C ALA A 176 -30.09 15.12 30.77
N LEU A 177 -29.39 14.01 31.03
CA LEU A 177 -29.87 12.89 31.83
C LEU A 177 -29.45 12.96 33.31
N GLN A 178 -28.55 13.87 33.69
CA GLN A 178 -28.14 14.04 35.08
C GLN A 178 -29.30 14.58 35.94
N GLY A 179 -29.97 13.65 36.65
CA GLY A 179 -31.04 13.95 37.59
C GLY A 179 -32.41 14.10 36.94
N MET A 180 -32.93 13.01 36.36
CA MET A 180 -34.28 12.93 35.78
C MET A 180 -35.36 13.39 36.76
N THR A 181 -35.80 14.64 36.63
CA THR A 181 -37.03 15.14 37.25
C THR A 181 -38.25 14.78 36.39
N ALA A 182 -39.46 14.82 36.95
CA ALA A 182 -40.69 14.55 36.20
C ALA A 182 -40.85 15.45 34.94
N ASP A 183 -40.32 16.67 34.99
CA ASP A 183 -40.30 17.59 33.85
C ASP A 183 -39.34 17.16 32.73
N GLN A 184 -38.20 16.56 33.09
CA GLN A 184 -37.23 16.04 32.12
C GLN A 184 -37.77 14.78 31.41
N ALA A 185 -38.49 13.90 32.13
CA ALA A 185 -39.15 12.75 31.53
C ALA A 185 -40.21 13.16 30.48
N LYS A 186 -40.97 14.23 30.75
CA LYS A 186 -41.93 14.80 29.79
C LYS A 186 -41.23 15.34 28.54
N ARG A 187 -40.14 16.11 28.73
CA ARG A 187 -39.33 16.64 27.63
C ARG A 187 -38.77 15.55 26.74
N LEU A 188 -38.27 14.47 27.33
CA LEU A 188 -37.76 13.30 26.61
C LEU A 188 -38.85 12.65 25.75
N ARG A 189 -40.06 12.49 26.29
CA ARG A 189 -41.19 11.92 25.55
C ARG A 189 -41.60 12.79 24.34
N ASP A 190 -41.69 14.10 24.55
CA ASP A 190 -42.00 15.05 23.47
C ASP A 190 -40.93 15.02 22.37
N MET A 191 -39.67 14.89 22.78
CA MET A 191 -38.53 14.78 21.87
C MET A 191 -38.58 13.51 21.00
N VAL A 192 -38.76 12.32 21.59
CA VAL A 192 -38.87 11.06 20.83
C VAL A 192 -40.05 11.09 19.88
N ARG A 193 -41.18 11.69 20.30
CA ARG A 193 -42.37 11.84 19.46
C ARG A 193 -42.13 12.76 18.26
N ASP A 194 -41.45 13.89 18.47
CA ASP A 194 -41.11 14.82 17.40
C ASP A 194 -40.11 14.20 16.41
N LEU A 195 -39.15 13.41 16.92
CA LEU A 195 -38.23 12.64 16.10
C LEU A 195 -38.97 11.60 15.25
N ASN A 196 -39.88 10.82 15.83
CA ASN A 196 -40.70 9.85 15.09
C ASN A 196 -41.52 10.51 13.99
N ARG A 197 -42.11 11.68 14.28
CA ARG A 197 -42.85 12.44 13.26
C ARG A 197 -41.94 12.85 12.10
N ALA A 198 -40.76 13.39 12.40
CA ALA A 198 -39.79 13.76 11.37
C ALA A 198 -39.36 12.54 10.54
N LEU A 199 -39.14 11.39 11.18
CA LEU A 199 -38.76 10.17 10.48
C LEU A 199 -39.87 9.60 9.59
N GLN A 200 -41.11 9.66 10.05
CA GLN A 200 -42.28 9.27 9.25
C GLN A 200 -42.47 10.20 8.05
N GLU A 201 -42.24 11.51 8.23
CA GLU A 201 -42.25 12.48 7.13
C GLU A 201 -41.16 12.15 6.10
N LYS A 202 -39.94 11.83 6.55
CA LYS A 202 -38.83 11.42 5.69
C LYS A 202 -39.14 10.12 4.93
N LEU A 203 -39.76 9.12 5.59
CA LEU A 203 -40.24 7.88 4.94
C LEU A 203 -41.31 8.15 3.88
N ALA A 204 -42.16 9.15 4.10
CA ALA A 204 -43.17 9.58 3.13
C ALA A 204 -42.58 10.42 1.97
N GLY A 205 -41.26 10.65 1.96
CA GLY A 205 -40.54 11.43 0.95
C GLY A 205 -40.52 12.95 1.21
N GLY A 206 -40.86 13.40 2.42
CA GLY A 206 -40.74 14.79 2.84
C GLY A 206 -39.34 15.17 3.35
N GLU A 207 -39.10 16.47 3.52
CA GLU A 207 -37.85 17.03 4.05
C GLU A 207 -38.11 17.73 5.39
N PRO A 208 -38.09 17.00 6.52
CA PRO A 208 -38.31 17.59 7.84
C PRO A 208 -37.22 18.63 8.18
N ASP A 209 -37.60 19.73 8.84
CA ASP A 209 -36.66 20.80 9.21
C ASP A 209 -35.74 20.39 10.37
N PHE A 210 -34.48 20.08 10.04
CA PHE A 210 -33.45 19.71 11.02
C PHE A 210 -33.05 20.88 11.92
N GLU A 211 -32.99 22.12 11.41
CA GLU A 211 -32.59 23.27 12.21
C GLU A 211 -33.64 23.64 13.26
N ALA A 212 -34.93 23.51 12.93
CA ALA A 212 -36.01 23.65 13.90
C ALA A 212 -35.92 22.56 14.99
N PHE A 213 -35.61 21.33 14.60
CA PHE A 213 -35.42 20.22 15.54
C PHE A 213 -34.21 20.46 16.45
N GLN A 214 -33.06 20.82 15.89
CA GLN A 214 -31.82 21.11 16.63
C GLN A 214 -31.97 22.29 17.59
N ARG A 215 -32.71 23.34 17.20
CA ARG A 215 -33.02 24.47 18.11
C ARG A 215 -33.89 24.06 19.29
N LYS A 216 -34.81 23.12 19.06
CA LYS A 216 -35.74 22.64 20.08
C LYS A 216 -35.10 21.61 21.01
N TYR A 217 -34.23 20.76 20.47
CA TYR A 217 -33.56 19.65 21.17
C TYR A 217 -32.05 19.61 20.85
N PRO A 218 -31.28 20.64 21.26
CA PRO A 218 -29.84 20.69 21.00
C PRO A 218 -29.10 19.51 21.66
N GLU A 219 -29.60 19.03 22.80
CA GLU A 219 -29.09 17.86 23.50
C GLU A 219 -29.13 16.56 22.67
N LEU A 220 -30.08 16.43 21.72
CA LEU A 220 -30.23 15.23 20.90
C LEU A 220 -29.45 15.32 19.60
N ALA A 221 -29.51 16.48 18.95
CA ALA A 221 -28.75 16.71 17.73
C ALA A 221 -27.24 16.64 17.99
N GLY A 222 -26.78 17.00 19.20
CA GLY A 222 -25.38 16.91 19.57
C GLY A 222 -24.48 17.66 18.58
N GLN A 223 -23.56 16.94 17.94
CA GLN A 223 -22.68 17.47 16.90
C GLN A 223 -23.17 17.21 15.46
N ALA A 224 -24.32 16.54 15.28
CA ALA A 224 -24.85 16.22 13.97
C ALA A 224 -25.26 17.49 13.23
N LYS A 225 -24.87 17.58 11.96
CA LYS A 225 -25.14 18.74 11.08
C LYS A 225 -26.43 18.61 10.31
N ASN A 226 -26.93 17.38 10.14
CA ASN A 226 -28.13 17.09 9.36
C ASN A 226 -28.81 15.80 9.85
N TRP A 227 -29.99 15.50 9.28
CA TRP A 227 -30.72 14.28 9.58
C TRP A 227 -29.92 13.01 9.25
N ASP A 228 -29.12 12.99 8.20
CA ASP A 228 -28.40 11.76 7.82
C ASP A 228 -27.36 11.37 8.88
N GLU A 229 -26.55 12.33 9.34
CA GLU A 229 -25.58 12.11 10.42
C GLU A 229 -26.25 11.68 11.73
N LEU A 230 -27.35 12.35 12.13
CA LEU A 230 -28.09 12.00 13.35
C LEU A 230 -28.66 10.58 13.27
N LEU A 231 -29.30 10.23 12.14
CA LEU A 231 -29.93 8.93 11.97
C LEU A 231 -28.90 7.81 11.83
N GLU A 232 -27.76 8.07 11.21
CA GLU A 232 -26.65 7.12 11.14
C GLU A 232 -26.12 6.80 12.54
N GLN A 233 -25.91 7.83 13.37
CA GLN A 233 -25.49 7.65 14.77
C GLN A 233 -26.49 6.79 15.56
N MET A 234 -27.79 7.08 15.44
CA MET A 234 -28.85 6.30 16.09
C MET A 234 -28.94 4.86 15.57
N ALA A 235 -28.76 4.66 14.27
CA ALA A 235 -28.74 3.33 13.66
C ALA A 235 -27.55 2.49 14.17
N ARG A 236 -26.36 3.08 14.29
CA ARG A 236 -25.16 2.43 14.88
C ARG A 236 -25.39 2.00 16.32
N SER A 237 -25.95 2.91 17.12
CA SER A 237 -26.38 2.68 18.50
C SER A 237 -27.33 1.49 18.64
N MET A 238 -28.41 1.45 17.84
CA MET A 238 -29.36 0.34 17.86
C MET A 238 -28.75 -0.98 17.38
N ALA A 239 -27.85 -0.92 16.39
CA ALA A 239 -27.14 -2.10 15.94
C ALA A 239 -26.22 -2.66 17.03
N ALA A 240 -25.55 -1.82 17.82
CA ALA A 240 -24.75 -2.26 18.95
C ALA A 240 -25.60 -3.01 19.98
N MET A 241 -26.75 -2.44 20.36
CA MET A 241 -27.69 -3.09 21.29
C MET A 241 -28.22 -4.42 20.74
N ARG A 242 -28.70 -4.44 19.49
CA ARG A 242 -29.20 -5.69 18.87
C ARG A 242 -28.11 -6.76 18.79
N SER A 243 -26.90 -6.39 18.39
CA SER A 243 -25.77 -7.31 18.31
C SER A 243 -25.38 -7.82 19.70
N LEU A 244 -25.46 -6.99 20.75
CA LEU A 244 -25.23 -7.41 22.13
C LEU A 244 -26.23 -8.51 22.52
N MET A 245 -27.52 -8.22 22.33
CA MET A 245 -28.61 -9.14 22.65
C MET A 245 -28.54 -10.46 21.88
N GLN A 246 -28.10 -10.43 20.63
CA GLN A 246 -27.92 -11.63 19.80
C GLN A 246 -26.66 -12.44 20.16
N SER A 247 -25.67 -11.79 20.79
CA SER A 247 -24.41 -12.42 21.17
C SER A 247 -24.50 -13.09 22.55
N MET A 248 -25.51 -12.78 23.36
CA MET A 248 -25.84 -13.42 24.64
C MET A 248 -26.61 -14.74 24.44
N SER A 249 -26.68 -15.57 25.49
CA SER A 249 -27.58 -16.75 25.51
C SER A 249 -29.05 -16.33 25.49
N PRO A 250 -29.97 -17.19 25.01
CA PRO A 250 -31.42 -16.89 25.01
C PRO A 250 -31.95 -16.51 26.40
N GLU A 251 -31.48 -17.18 27.45
CA GLU A 251 -31.89 -16.94 28.83
C GLU A 251 -31.42 -15.57 29.33
N MET A 252 -30.14 -15.23 29.13
CA MET A 252 -29.57 -13.95 29.55
C MET A 252 -30.17 -12.78 28.76
N ARG A 253 -30.38 -12.97 27.46
CA ARG A 253 -31.06 -12.00 26.61
C ARG A 253 -32.44 -11.68 27.19
N GLN A 254 -33.24 -12.70 27.49
CA GLN A 254 -34.57 -12.50 28.07
C GLN A 254 -34.49 -11.81 29.43
N GLN A 255 -33.52 -12.16 30.27
CA GLN A 255 -33.30 -11.48 31.56
C GLN A 255 -32.97 -10.00 31.37
N LEU A 256 -32.07 -9.65 30.45
CA LEU A 256 -31.71 -8.26 30.17
C LEU A 256 -32.88 -7.47 29.57
N GLU A 257 -33.65 -8.04 28.65
CA GLU A 257 -34.89 -7.42 28.12
C GLU A 257 -35.85 -7.09 29.28
N GLN A 258 -36.10 -8.05 30.17
CA GLN A 258 -36.98 -7.86 31.32
C GLN A 258 -36.45 -6.86 32.35
N MET A 259 -35.13 -6.77 32.54
CA MET A 259 -34.51 -5.77 33.43
C MET A 259 -34.67 -4.37 32.85
N ILE A 260 -34.42 -4.19 31.56
CA ILE A 260 -34.61 -2.91 30.85
C ILE A 260 -36.08 -2.51 30.92
N ASP A 261 -36.98 -3.45 30.64
CA ASP A 261 -38.42 -3.25 30.77
C ASP A 261 -38.80 -2.84 32.19
N SER A 262 -38.28 -3.50 33.21
CA SER A 262 -38.61 -3.18 34.61
C SER A 262 -38.02 -1.84 35.04
N ALA A 263 -36.87 -1.44 34.48
CA ALA A 263 -36.25 -0.14 34.75
C ALA A 263 -37.03 1.02 34.09
N MET A 264 -37.61 0.83 32.90
CA MET A 264 -38.33 1.90 32.18
C MET A 264 -39.76 2.10 32.71
N ASN A 265 -39.96 2.85 33.79
CA ASN A 265 -41.26 3.07 34.46
C ASN A 265 -42.32 3.94 33.70
N ASP A 266 -42.21 4.10 32.37
CA ASP A 266 -43.15 4.90 31.56
C ASP A 266 -43.62 4.14 30.29
N PRO A 267 -44.87 3.64 30.26
CA PRO A 267 -45.43 2.91 29.11
C PRO A 267 -45.46 3.73 27.81
N SER A 268 -45.65 5.04 27.91
CA SER A 268 -45.79 5.91 26.74
C SER A 268 -44.45 6.20 26.06
N LEU A 269 -43.37 6.28 26.85
CA LEU A 269 -42.02 6.39 26.33
C LEU A 269 -41.59 5.09 25.63
N ARG A 270 -41.94 3.93 26.18
CA ARG A 270 -41.64 2.64 25.55
C ARG A 270 -42.26 2.52 24.16
N GLN A 271 -43.56 2.81 24.03
CA GLN A 271 -44.24 2.80 22.75
C GLN A 271 -43.56 3.71 21.73
N ALA A 272 -43.16 4.92 22.14
CA ALA A 272 -42.48 5.86 21.26
C ALA A 272 -41.10 5.33 20.81
N MET A 273 -40.37 4.64 21.68
CA MET A 273 -39.07 4.01 21.34
C MET A 273 -39.24 2.80 20.41
N ASP A 274 -40.31 2.00 20.58
CA ASP A 274 -40.61 0.88 19.69
C ASP A 274 -40.95 1.37 18.27
N GLU A 275 -41.77 2.41 18.17
CA GLU A 275 -42.08 3.09 16.90
C GLU A 275 -40.82 3.66 16.23
N LEU A 276 -39.94 4.27 17.01
CA LEU A 276 -38.65 4.78 16.54
C LEU A 276 -37.78 3.66 15.96
N SER A 277 -37.65 2.55 16.69
CA SER A 277 -36.85 1.39 16.27
C SER A 277 -37.38 0.76 14.99
N ALA A 278 -38.71 0.63 14.87
CA ALA A 278 -39.36 0.10 13.67
C ALA A 278 -39.13 1.01 12.45
N THR A 279 -39.29 2.32 12.62
CA THR A 279 -39.13 3.33 11.57
C THR A 279 -37.67 3.39 11.09
N LEU A 280 -36.71 3.41 12.00
CA LEU A 280 -35.28 3.42 11.68
C LEU A 280 -34.83 2.13 10.99
N SER A 281 -35.39 0.97 11.37
CA SER A 281 -35.07 -0.30 10.71
C SER A 281 -35.55 -0.37 9.25
N GLN A 282 -36.60 0.38 8.91
CA GLN A 282 -37.08 0.50 7.53
C GLN A 282 -36.21 1.46 6.69
N LEU A 283 -35.81 2.60 7.27
CA LEU A 283 -34.94 3.58 6.61
C LEU A 283 -33.52 3.07 6.41
N PHE A 284 -33.01 2.26 7.34
CA PHE A 284 -31.70 1.65 7.30
C PHE A 284 -31.84 0.14 7.43
N PRO A 285 -32.02 -0.61 6.33
CA PRO A 285 -32.08 -2.07 6.36
C PRO A 285 -30.73 -2.64 6.84
N MET A 286 -30.62 -2.91 8.14
CA MET A 286 -29.40 -3.39 8.80
C MET A 286 -29.15 -4.90 8.54
N GLU A 287 -29.36 -5.39 7.31
CA GLU A 287 -29.23 -6.82 6.95
C GLU A 287 -27.81 -7.38 7.12
N SER A 288 -26.82 -6.55 7.46
CA SER A 288 -25.40 -6.92 7.48
C SER A 288 -24.66 -6.67 8.80
N LEU A 289 -25.31 -6.10 9.81
CA LEU A 289 -24.64 -5.63 11.04
C LEU A 289 -24.94 -6.47 12.29
N GLY A 290 -25.97 -7.34 12.25
CA GLY A 290 -26.35 -8.23 13.36
C GLY A 290 -25.82 -9.66 13.20
N ARG A 291 -24.51 -9.84 13.00
CA ARG A 291 -23.94 -11.20 13.08
C ARG A 291 -23.75 -11.56 14.55
N GLN A 292 -24.19 -12.75 14.92
CA GLN A 292 -23.88 -13.34 16.22
C GLN A 292 -22.35 -13.36 16.40
N MET A 293 -21.86 -12.61 17.37
CA MET A 293 -20.45 -12.58 17.74
C MET A 293 -20.23 -13.53 18.90
N ARG A 294 -19.21 -14.38 18.79
CA ARG A 294 -18.85 -15.32 19.86
C ARG A 294 -17.68 -14.74 20.63
N PHE A 295 -17.94 -14.41 21.89
CA PHE A 295 -16.94 -13.97 22.84
C PHE A 295 -16.42 -15.20 23.60
N THR A 296 -15.10 -15.25 23.79
CA THR A 296 -14.43 -16.40 24.42
C THR A 296 -13.42 -16.00 25.49
N GLY A 297 -13.36 -14.71 25.84
CA GLY A 297 -12.46 -14.21 26.85
C GLY A 297 -13.03 -14.28 28.26
N ASP A 298 -12.25 -13.76 29.20
CA ASP A 298 -12.53 -13.83 30.64
C ASP A 298 -12.61 -12.43 31.29
N ASP A 299 -12.29 -11.34 30.57
CA ASP A 299 -12.37 -9.97 31.14
C ASP A 299 -13.85 -9.59 31.32
N PRO A 300 -14.32 -9.34 32.55
CA PRO A 300 -15.71 -8.98 32.80
C PRO A 300 -16.01 -7.57 32.29
N LEU A 301 -17.26 -7.33 31.89
CA LEU A 301 -17.76 -6.10 31.33
C LEU A 301 -19.02 -5.65 32.05
N THR A 302 -19.13 -4.34 32.25
CA THR A 302 -20.40 -3.69 32.57
C THR A 302 -21.25 -3.52 31.31
N LEU A 303 -22.56 -3.25 31.48
CA LEU A 303 -23.46 -2.99 30.35
C LEU A 303 -22.99 -1.83 29.47
N ALA A 304 -22.45 -0.76 30.07
CA ALA A 304 -21.89 0.38 29.32
C ALA A 304 -20.68 -0.03 28.46
N GLU A 305 -19.71 -0.73 29.05
CA GLU A 305 -18.51 -1.18 28.34
C GLU A 305 -18.86 -2.19 27.23
N ALA A 306 -19.84 -3.06 27.48
CA ALA A 306 -20.34 -4.00 26.47
C ALA A 306 -20.99 -3.27 25.28
N LEU A 307 -21.81 -2.25 25.51
CA LEU A 307 -22.41 -1.45 24.43
C LEU A 307 -21.37 -0.70 23.61
N GLU A 308 -20.38 -0.08 24.26
CA GLU A 308 -19.27 0.60 23.61
C GLU A 308 -18.45 -0.38 22.75
N LEU A 309 -18.13 -1.54 23.32
CA LEU A 309 -17.43 -2.62 22.61
C LEU A 309 -18.21 -3.06 21.37
N MET A 310 -19.52 -3.27 21.48
CA MET A 310 -20.34 -3.66 20.34
C MET A 310 -20.43 -2.58 19.25
N GLY A 311 -20.46 -1.30 19.65
CA GLY A 311 -20.32 -0.18 18.73
C GLY A 311 -19.03 -0.25 17.93
N ARG A 312 -17.89 -0.40 18.63
CA ARG A 312 -16.57 -0.56 18.00
C ARG A 312 -16.49 -1.78 17.07
N MET A 313 -17.09 -2.89 17.46
CA MET A 313 -17.10 -4.13 16.67
C MET A 313 -17.90 -4.02 15.37
N ASN A 314 -19.03 -3.31 15.42
CA ASN A 314 -19.83 -3.00 14.25
C ASN A 314 -19.07 -2.08 13.28
N GLU A 315 -18.34 -1.09 13.80
CA GLU A 315 -17.50 -0.22 12.99
C GLU A 315 -16.34 -0.95 12.33
N LEU A 316 -15.63 -1.81 13.07
CA LEU A 316 -14.59 -2.68 12.50
C LEU A 316 -15.16 -3.51 11.33
N SER A 317 -16.34 -4.11 11.53
CA SER A 317 -16.99 -4.92 10.48
C SER A 317 -17.51 -4.08 9.30
N GLY A 318 -17.86 -2.81 9.51
CA GLY A 318 -18.15 -1.85 8.45
C GLY A 318 -16.90 -1.51 7.64
N MET A 319 -15.83 -1.14 8.34
CA MET A 319 -14.53 -0.78 7.74
C MET A 319 -13.93 -1.95 6.95
N GLU A 320 -13.95 -3.17 7.50
CA GLU A 320 -13.51 -4.38 6.81
C GLU A 320 -14.19 -4.55 5.45
N ARG A 321 -15.50 -4.26 5.36
CA ARG A 321 -16.25 -4.38 4.12
C ARG A 321 -15.89 -3.31 3.11
N LEU A 322 -15.75 -2.06 3.57
CA LEU A 322 -15.34 -0.94 2.70
C LEU A 322 -13.95 -1.20 2.10
N VAL A 323 -12.97 -1.60 2.94
CA VAL A 323 -11.62 -1.98 2.51
C VAL A 323 -11.67 -3.19 1.56
N GLN A 324 -12.51 -4.19 1.86
CA GLN A 324 -12.67 -5.36 0.99
C GLN A 324 -13.31 -5.01 -0.37
N SER A 325 -14.19 -4.02 -0.43
CA SER A 325 -14.83 -3.56 -1.67
C SER A 325 -13.97 -2.59 -2.48
N ALA A 326 -13.04 -1.88 -1.86
CA ALA A 326 -12.20 -0.90 -2.54
C ALA A 326 -11.38 -1.54 -3.68
N ARG A 327 -11.46 -0.93 -4.87
CA ARG A 327 -10.73 -1.34 -6.07
C ARG A 327 -9.90 -0.22 -6.66
N SER A 328 -10.27 1.04 -6.41
CA SER A 328 -9.53 2.21 -6.89
C SER A 328 -9.12 3.17 -5.76
N PRO A 329 -8.19 4.11 -6.03
CA PRO A 329 -7.87 5.19 -5.09
C PRO A 329 -9.06 6.08 -4.74
N GLU A 330 -10.02 6.28 -5.66
CA GLU A 330 -11.24 7.04 -5.38
C GLU A 330 -12.12 6.35 -4.33
N ASP A 331 -12.19 5.02 -4.33
CA ASP A 331 -12.92 4.27 -3.30
C ASP A 331 -12.31 4.52 -1.91
N LEU A 332 -10.97 4.63 -1.83
CA LEU A 332 -10.27 4.90 -0.58
C LEU A 332 -10.48 6.33 -0.07
N ALA A 333 -10.81 7.29 -0.93
CA ALA A 333 -11.09 8.66 -0.52
C ALA A 333 -12.35 8.77 0.36
N SER A 334 -13.23 7.76 0.32
CA SER A 334 -14.39 7.66 1.21
C SER A 334 -14.06 7.17 2.63
N LEU A 335 -12.85 6.63 2.84
CA LEU A 335 -12.42 6.13 4.14
C LEU A 335 -11.84 7.26 4.98
N ASP A 336 -12.33 7.37 6.23
CA ASP A 336 -11.80 8.33 7.21
C ASP A 336 -10.47 7.82 7.81
N PRO A 337 -9.34 8.50 7.55
CA PRO A 337 -8.02 8.08 8.06
C PRO A 337 -7.94 8.12 9.58
N ASP A 338 -8.61 9.08 10.23
CA ASP A 338 -8.59 9.21 11.69
C ASP A 338 -9.34 8.05 12.34
N ARG A 339 -10.45 7.59 11.73
CA ARG A 339 -11.17 6.40 12.22
C ARG A 339 -10.39 5.11 11.99
N VAL A 340 -9.63 5.01 10.89
CA VAL A 340 -8.73 3.86 10.67
C VAL A 340 -7.61 3.81 11.71
N GLU A 341 -7.07 4.96 12.12
CA GLU A 341 -6.08 5.04 13.20
C GLU A 341 -6.64 4.52 14.53
N GLU A 342 -7.84 4.95 14.91
CA GLU A 342 -8.48 4.53 16.17
C GLU A 342 -8.79 3.03 16.22
N LEU A 343 -9.18 2.46 15.08
CA LEU A 343 -9.57 1.06 14.97
C LEU A 343 -8.40 0.11 14.78
N ALA A 344 -7.41 0.47 13.96
CA ALA A 344 -6.32 -0.41 13.50
C ALA A 344 -4.91 0.13 13.78
N GLY A 345 -4.77 1.31 14.37
CA GLY A 345 -3.50 1.92 14.79
C GLY A 345 -2.90 2.89 13.77
N THR A 346 -1.86 3.60 14.20
CA THR A 346 -1.15 4.63 13.42
C THR A 346 -0.55 4.12 12.11
N GLU A 347 -0.03 2.89 12.11
CA GLU A 347 0.53 2.25 10.92
C GLU A 347 -0.54 2.00 9.84
N ALA A 348 -1.76 1.63 10.25
CA ALA A 348 -2.88 1.40 9.34
C ALA A 348 -3.31 2.69 8.64
N ARG A 349 -3.35 3.82 9.37
CA ARG A 349 -3.57 5.15 8.79
C ARG A 349 -2.48 5.50 7.79
N ALA A 350 -1.21 5.34 8.17
CA ALA A 350 -0.09 5.66 7.29
C ALA A 350 -0.11 4.80 6.00
N ALA A 351 -0.48 3.53 6.10
CA ALA A 351 -0.67 2.67 4.94
C ALA A 351 -1.81 3.19 4.03
N LEU A 352 -2.99 3.46 4.60
CA LEU A 352 -4.13 3.99 3.85
C LEU A 352 -3.79 5.29 3.10
N GLU A 353 -3.16 6.25 3.78
CA GLU A 353 -2.76 7.52 3.17
C GLU A 353 -1.76 7.32 2.03
N ARG A 354 -0.79 6.40 2.16
CA ARG A 354 0.15 6.08 1.07
C ARG A 354 -0.55 5.44 -0.11
N LEU A 355 -1.44 4.48 0.16
CA LEU A 355 -2.20 3.76 -0.87
C LEU A 355 -3.10 4.69 -1.69
N GLY A 356 -3.78 5.64 -1.04
CA GLY A 356 -4.59 6.65 -1.71
C GLY A 356 -3.79 7.63 -2.57
N ASN A 357 -2.49 7.80 -2.28
CA ASN A 357 -1.64 8.80 -2.92
C ASN A 357 -0.63 8.22 -3.94
N LEU A 358 -0.63 6.92 -4.24
CA LEU A 358 0.37 6.30 -5.13
C LEU A 358 0.51 7.02 -6.49
N ALA A 359 -0.62 7.23 -7.19
CA ALA A 359 -0.61 7.92 -8.47
C ALA A 359 -0.12 9.38 -8.34
N LYS A 360 -0.55 10.06 -7.28
CA LYS A 360 -0.18 11.44 -7.01
C LYS A 360 1.32 11.59 -6.73
N ILE A 361 1.92 10.67 -5.99
CA ILE A 361 3.37 10.64 -5.72
C ILE A 361 4.18 10.55 -7.02
N LEU A 362 3.77 9.67 -7.94
CA LEU A 362 4.42 9.53 -9.25
C LEU A 362 4.21 10.75 -10.15
N GLU A 363 3.04 11.38 -10.07
CA GLU A 363 2.69 12.58 -10.86
C GLU A 363 3.48 13.81 -10.37
N GLU A 364 3.54 14.03 -9.06
CA GLU A 364 4.31 15.12 -8.44
C GLU A 364 5.81 14.99 -8.69
N ALA A 365 6.34 13.76 -8.71
CA ALA A 365 7.73 13.50 -9.11
C ALA A 365 7.98 13.73 -10.62
N GLY A 366 6.92 13.89 -11.42
CA GLY A 366 6.96 14.09 -12.86
C GLY A 366 7.29 12.82 -13.64
N TYR A 367 7.09 11.64 -13.05
CA TYR A 367 7.32 10.34 -13.72
C TYR A 367 6.15 9.92 -14.58
N ILE A 368 4.93 10.30 -14.17
CA ILE A 368 3.70 10.06 -14.94
C ILE A 368 2.98 11.39 -15.18
N LYS A 369 2.08 11.39 -16.15
CA LYS A 369 1.16 12.49 -16.43
C LYS A 369 -0.20 11.94 -16.84
N LYS A 370 -1.28 12.64 -16.51
CA LYS A 370 -2.62 12.29 -16.98
C LYS A 370 -2.87 12.86 -18.38
N GLU A 371 -3.03 12.01 -19.39
CA GLU A 371 -3.43 12.38 -20.75
C GLU A 371 -4.75 11.69 -21.14
N ARG A 372 -5.73 12.46 -21.63
CA ARG A 372 -7.04 11.94 -22.10
C ARG A 372 -7.75 11.02 -21.08
N GLY A 373 -7.55 11.31 -19.79
CA GLY A 373 -8.15 10.55 -18.69
C GLY A 373 -7.35 9.34 -18.21
N ARG A 374 -6.23 8.98 -18.85
CA ARG A 374 -5.35 7.87 -18.44
C ARG A 374 -3.97 8.35 -18.03
N TYR A 375 -3.31 7.62 -17.13
CA TYR A 375 -1.94 7.92 -16.75
C TYR A 375 -0.94 7.34 -17.76
N GLU A 376 0.01 8.16 -18.20
CA GLU A 376 1.10 7.75 -19.10
C GLU A 376 2.48 8.11 -18.52
N LEU A 377 3.47 7.26 -18.80
CA LEU A 377 4.87 7.55 -18.47
C LEU A 377 5.40 8.79 -19.22
N THR A 378 6.07 9.67 -18.50
CA THR A 378 6.81 10.81 -19.07
C THR A 378 8.21 10.38 -19.53
N ALA A 379 8.88 11.20 -20.35
CA ALA A 379 10.28 10.98 -20.70
C ALA A 379 11.21 10.96 -19.47
N ARG A 380 10.83 11.60 -18.35
CA ARG A 380 11.58 11.52 -17.09
C ARG A 380 11.38 10.16 -16.43
N GLY A 381 10.14 9.65 -16.38
CA GLY A 381 9.85 8.31 -15.85
C GLY A 381 10.59 7.22 -16.62
N ILE A 382 10.57 7.25 -17.95
CA ILE A 382 11.27 6.27 -18.79
C ILE A 382 12.79 6.29 -18.55
N ARG A 383 13.39 7.49 -18.46
CA ARG A 383 14.83 7.61 -18.15
C ARG A 383 15.17 7.06 -16.78
N LYS A 384 14.31 7.29 -15.78
CA LYS A 384 14.50 6.78 -14.43
C LYS A 384 14.41 5.25 -14.37
N ILE A 385 13.46 4.66 -15.09
CA ILE A 385 13.36 3.20 -15.28
C ILE A 385 14.65 2.65 -15.92
N GLY A 386 15.18 3.32 -16.94
CA GLY A 386 16.44 2.93 -17.59
C GLY A 386 17.66 3.00 -16.66
N GLN A 387 17.75 4.06 -15.85
CA GLN A 387 18.80 4.19 -14.83
C GLN A 387 18.71 3.08 -13.78
N ARG A 388 17.51 2.79 -13.28
CA ARG A 388 17.30 1.72 -12.30
C ARG A 388 17.62 0.35 -12.89
N SER A 389 17.19 0.08 -14.12
CA SER A 389 17.55 -1.14 -14.86
C SER A 389 19.07 -1.30 -14.98
N LEU A 390 19.79 -0.20 -15.25
CA LEU A 390 21.25 -0.18 -15.30
C LEU A 390 21.86 -0.53 -13.93
N GLU A 391 21.36 0.08 -12.85
CA GLU A 391 21.81 -0.17 -11.48
C GLU A 391 21.56 -1.62 -11.05
N GLU A 392 20.39 -2.18 -11.35
CA GLU A 392 20.03 -3.58 -11.06
C GLU A 392 20.95 -4.57 -11.78
N ILE A 393 21.22 -4.36 -13.08
CA ILE A 393 22.13 -5.21 -13.85
C ILE A 393 23.56 -5.13 -13.28
N PHE A 394 24.04 -3.94 -12.90
CA PHE A 394 25.36 -3.77 -12.28
C PHE A 394 25.45 -4.30 -10.84
N ALA A 395 24.36 -4.26 -10.07
CA ALA A 395 24.31 -4.82 -8.72
C ALA A 395 24.49 -6.34 -8.75
N THR A 396 23.88 -7.01 -9.72
CA THR A 396 24.04 -8.45 -9.94
C THR A 396 25.48 -8.79 -10.34
N LEU A 397 26.09 -8.00 -11.24
CA LEU A 397 27.51 -8.10 -11.58
C LEU A 397 28.44 -7.98 -10.36
N LYS A 398 28.16 -7.09 -9.39
CA LYS A 398 28.99 -6.94 -8.18
C LYS A 398 28.90 -8.14 -7.24
N ARG A 399 27.76 -8.87 -7.22
CA ARG A 399 27.60 -10.09 -6.43
C ARG A 399 28.40 -11.25 -7.02
N ASP A 400 28.50 -11.32 -8.35
CA ASP A 400 29.25 -12.37 -9.07
C ASP A 400 30.74 -12.02 -9.29
N ALA A 401 31.15 -10.75 -9.14
CA ALA A 401 32.52 -10.29 -9.37
C ALA A 401 33.45 -10.38 -8.13
N PHE A 402 33.66 -11.57 -7.58
CA PHE A 402 34.88 -11.88 -6.81
C PHE A 402 36.01 -12.27 -7.77
N GLY A 403 36.61 -11.28 -8.45
CA GLY A 403 37.74 -11.55 -9.35
C GLY A 403 38.20 -10.37 -10.20
N LYS A 404 39.21 -9.65 -9.69
CA LYS A 404 40.20 -8.76 -10.37
C LYS A 404 39.91 -8.38 -11.84
N HIS A 405 39.73 -7.09 -12.14
CA HIS A 405 40.32 -6.46 -13.34
C HIS A 405 40.40 -4.92 -13.20
N ARG A 406 41.51 -4.40 -12.65
CA ARG A 406 41.98 -3.03 -12.92
C ARG A 406 43.04 -3.12 -14.01
N ALA A 407 42.68 -2.84 -15.25
CA ALA A 407 43.66 -2.63 -16.31
C ALA A 407 44.14 -1.17 -16.24
N ARG A 408 45.40 -0.97 -15.85
CA ARG A 408 46.15 0.28 -16.05
C ARG A 408 46.70 0.25 -17.48
N PHE A 409 46.29 1.14 -18.37
CA PHE A 409 47.07 1.40 -19.57
C PHE A 409 46.98 2.87 -20.04
N ARG A 410 48.10 3.35 -20.60
CA ARG A 410 48.38 4.73 -21.01
C ARG A 410 48.55 4.77 -22.53
N GLY A 411 47.94 5.74 -23.22
CA GLY A 411 48.07 5.96 -24.65
C GLY A 411 48.65 7.34 -24.99
N ARG A 412 49.19 7.49 -26.21
CA ARG A 412 49.83 8.71 -26.74
C ARG A 412 48.79 9.63 -27.40
N GLY A 413 48.36 10.68 -26.70
CA GLY A 413 47.47 11.75 -27.23
C GLY A 413 45.98 11.55 -26.90
N GLY A 414 45.21 12.61 -26.69
CA GLY A 414 43.80 12.56 -26.28
C GLY A 414 43.34 13.89 -25.67
N ASP A 415 42.08 13.98 -25.26
CA ASP A 415 41.56 15.16 -24.55
C ASP A 415 42.18 15.21 -23.12
N PRO A 416 42.67 16.37 -22.63
CA PRO A 416 43.23 16.49 -21.29
C PRO A 416 42.15 16.26 -20.22
N THR A 417 42.43 15.38 -19.25
CA THR A 417 41.67 15.22 -18.02
C THR A 417 42.19 16.17 -16.94
N ASP A 418 41.40 16.47 -15.91
CA ASP A 418 41.82 17.27 -14.75
C ASP A 418 42.84 16.55 -13.84
N GLU A 419 43.10 15.26 -14.06
CA GLU A 419 44.14 14.53 -13.35
C GLU A 419 45.53 14.81 -13.93
N THR A 420 46.46 15.20 -13.06
CA THR A 420 47.86 15.41 -13.41
C THR A 420 48.74 14.24 -12.95
N LYS A 421 49.84 14.01 -13.67
CA LYS A 421 50.85 13.02 -13.32
C LYS A 421 52.25 13.54 -13.66
N VAL A 422 53.28 12.93 -13.07
CA VAL A 422 54.67 13.18 -13.46
C VAL A 422 54.88 12.75 -14.92
N TYR A 423 55.59 13.60 -15.68
CA TYR A 423 55.93 13.37 -17.07
C TYR A 423 56.85 12.16 -17.23
N GLU A 424 56.48 11.26 -18.13
CA GLU A 424 57.30 10.14 -18.56
C GLU A 424 57.59 10.26 -20.07
N PHE A 425 58.77 9.80 -20.49
CA PHE A 425 59.15 9.87 -21.90
C PHE A 425 58.12 9.15 -22.78
N GLY A 426 57.46 9.92 -23.65
CA GLY A 426 56.40 9.43 -24.54
C GLY A 426 55.02 10.05 -24.28
N ASP A 427 54.80 10.71 -23.13
CA ASP A 427 53.56 11.43 -22.84
C ASP A 427 53.35 12.65 -23.75
N ALA A 428 52.09 13.03 -23.96
CA ALA A 428 51.77 14.32 -24.57
C ALA A 428 52.23 15.45 -23.63
N PHE A 429 52.95 16.44 -24.15
CA PHE A 429 53.53 17.52 -23.36
C PHE A 429 52.50 18.61 -23.02
N LEU A 430 51.37 18.22 -22.42
CA LEU A 430 50.32 19.09 -21.92
C LEU A 430 50.64 19.46 -20.46
N MET A 431 51.52 20.43 -20.28
CA MET A 431 52.10 20.76 -18.98
C MET A 431 51.11 21.47 -18.05
N ASP A 432 50.99 20.96 -16.82
CA ASP A 432 50.47 21.70 -15.67
C ASP A 432 51.59 22.60 -15.13
N LEU A 433 51.64 23.84 -15.64
CA LEU A 433 52.64 24.84 -15.26
C LEU A 433 52.64 25.13 -13.75
N PRO A 434 51.48 25.41 -13.10
CA PRO A 434 51.42 25.58 -11.64
C PRO A 434 51.97 24.37 -10.86
N GLY A 435 51.55 23.15 -11.20
CA GLY A 435 52.02 21.94 -10.52
C GLY A 435 53.52 21.67 -10.76
N THR A 436 54.00 21.97 -11.96
CA THR A 436 55.43 21.82 -12.32
C THR A 436 56.31 22.77 -11.50
N VAL A 437 55.94 24.04 -11.44
CA VAL A 437 56.67 25.05 -10.65
C VAL A 437 56.57 24.74 -9.16
N ARG A 438 55.40 24.34 -8.65
CA ARG A 438 55.21 23.95 -7.26
C ARG A 438 56.13 22.79 -6.87
N THR A 439 56.21 21.76 -7.71
CA THR A 439 57.06 20.59 -7.45
C THR A 439 58.53 20.98 -7.43
N ALA A 440 58.96 21.81 -8.39
CA ALA A 440 60.33 22.32 -8.45
C ALA A 440 60.70 23.19 -7.24
N VAL A 441 59.80 24.05 -6.75
CA VAL A 441 60.02 24.88 -5.55
C VAL A 441 60.05 24.02 -4.28
N MET A 442 59.16 23.03 -4.15
CA MET A 442 59.16 22.10 -3.02
C MET A 442 60.44 21.26 -2.97
N ARG A 443 60.99 20.88 -4.14
CA ARG A 443 62.26 20.15 -4.24
C ARG A 443 63.48 21.03 -3.99
N GLY A 444 63.51 22.22 -4.59
CA GLY A 444 64.68 23.10 -4.62
C GLY A 444 64.79 24.07 -3.44
N GLY A 445 63.73 24.19 -2.63
CA GLY A 445 63.64 25.20 -1.57
C GLY A 445 63.24 26.59 -2.10
N VAL A 446 62.95 27.51 -1.18
CA VAL A 446 62.50 28.87 -1.52
C VAL A 446 63.70 29.70 -2.00
N GLY A 447 63.78 30.00 -3.29
CA GLY A 447 64.85 30.81 -3.87
C GLY A 447 64.74 30.99 -5.38
N THR A 448 65.27 32.09 -5.90
CA THR A 448 65.33 32.38 -7.35
C THR A 448 66.78 32.33 -7.84
N PRO A 449 67.08 31.73 -9.00
CA PRO A 449 66.12 31.15 -9.96
C PRO A 449 65.69 29.71 -9.61
N VAL A 450 64.42 29.39 -9.88
CA VAL A 450 63.89 28.02 -9.75
C VAL A 450 64.46 27.16 -10.87
N LYS A 451 65.22 26.12 -10.52
CA LYS A 451 65.79 25.16 -11.48
C LYS A 451 64.83 24.00 -11.71
N LEU A 452 64.29 23.87 -12.92
CA LEU A 452 63.41 22.76 -13.32
C LEU A 452 64.24 21.53 -13.74
N THR A 453 63.80 20.34 -13.35
CA THR A 453 64.32 19.03 -13.77
C THR A 453 63.20 18.18 -14.39
N ALA A 454 63.57 17.11 -15.10
CA ALA A 454 62.60 16.24 -15.78
C ALA A 454 61.51 15.67 -14.84
N GLU A 455 61.88 15.41 -13.58
CA GLU A 455 60.99 14.88 -12.53
C GLU A 455 60.00 15.92 -11.98
N ASP A 456 60.25 17.21 -12.21
CA ASP A 456 59.37 18.28 -11.78
C ASP A 456 58.19 18.49 -12.74
N PHE A 457 58.27 17.99 -13.98
CA PHE A 457 57.23 18.21 -14.98
C PHE A 457 55.97 17.41 -14.63
N SER A 458 54.88 18.14 -14.39
CA SER A 458 53.54 17.62 -14.25
C SER A 458 52.80 17.81 -15.57
N VAL A 459 52.19 16.74 -16.11
CA VAL A 459 51.38 16.79 -17.33
C VAL A 459 49.96 16.33 -17.05
N TYR A 460 48.99 16.94 -17.74
CA TYR A 460 47.61 16.47 -17.76
C TYR A 460 47.55 15.10 -18.43
N ARG A 461 46.83 14.17 -17.81
CA ARG A 461 46.53 12.89 -18.44
C ARG A 461 45.65 13.11 -19.66
N THR A 462 45.85 12.29 -20.68
CA THR A 462 45.01 12.29 -21.88
C THR A 462 44.30 10.96 -21.98
N GLU A 463 42.99 10.98 -22.21
CA GLU A 463 42.20 9.79 -22.50
C GLU A 463 41.76 9.81 -23.97
N TYR A 464 41.96 8.70 -24.67
CA TYR A 464 41.28 8.48 -25.94
C TYR A 464 39.85 8.04 -25.65
N LEU A 465 38.86 8.86 -25.96
CA LEU A 465 37.49 8.40 -26.09
C LEU A 465 37.18 8.29 -27.59
N THR A 466 37.40 7.11 -28.18
CA THR A 466 36.97 6.86 -29.56
C THR A 466 35.45 6.87 -29.60
N GLN A 467 34.85 7.80 -30.35
CA GLN A 467 33.42 7.83 -30.61
C GLN A 467 32.98 6.53 -31.30
N SER A 468 31.98 5.86 -30.74
CA SER A 468 31.36 4.67 -31.33
C SER A 468 29.94 4.95 -31.79
N ALA A 469 29.54 4.26 -32.85
CA ALA A 469 28.18 4.23 -33.35
C ALA A 469 27.65 2.81 -33.19
N THR A 470 26.58 2.66 -32.40
CA THR A 470 26.02 1.37 -32.00
C THR A 470 24.58 1.27 -32.45
N VAL A 471 24.24 0.21 -33.16
CA VAL A 471 22.84 -0.17 -33.37
C VAL A 471 22.53 -1.33 -32.43
N LEU A 472 21.53 -1.17 -31.57
CA LEU A 472 20.93 -2.26 -30.82
C LEU A 472 19.74 -2.80 -31.62
N MET A 473 19.91 -3.97 -32.21
CA MET A 473 18.86 -4.69 -32.91
C MET A 473 18.17 -5.67 -31.97
N VAL A 474 16.91 -5.43 -31.68
CA VAL A 474 16.07 -6.25 -30.80
C VAL A 474 15.04 -7.02 -31.63
N ASP A 475 15.09 -8.33 -31.53
CA ASP A 475 14.05 -9.21 -32.07
C ASP A 475 12.75 -8.99 -31.29
N VAL A 476 11.68 -8.61 -32.01
CA VAL A 476 10.34 -8.41 -31.45
C VAL A 476 9.34 -9.44 -31.97
N SER A 477 9.85 -10.56 -32.47
CA SER A 477 9.04 -11.68 -32.96
C SER A 477 8.31 -12.39 -31.82
N ARG A 478 7.30 -13.18 -32.20
CA ARG A 478 6.46 -13.91 -31.25
C ARG A 478 7.23 -14.88 -30.34
N SER A 479 8.32 -15.48 -30.83
CA SER A 479 9.11 -16.43 -30.04
C SER A 479 9.76 -15.77 -28.82
N MET A 480 10.24 -14.54 -28.99
CA MET A 480 10.82 -13.75 -27.89
C MET A 480 9.84 -13.52 -26.75
N LEU A 481 8.55 -13.33 -27.04
CA LEU A 481 7.51 -13.16 -26.02
C LEU A 481 7.27 -14.47 -25.26
N PHE A 482 7.01 -15.57 -25.97
CA PHE A 482 6.71 -16.86 -25.34
C PHE A 482 7.84 -17.38 -24.45
N ARG A 483 9.08 -16.98 -24.71
CA ARG A 483 10.25 -17.33 -23.90
C ARG A 483 10.57 -16.31 -22.80
N GLY A 484 9.75 -15.28 -22.59
CA GLY A 484 10.00 -14.22 -21.59
C GLY A 484 11.23 -13.35 -21.88
N CYS A 485 11.76 -13.42 -23.11
CA CYS A 485 13.01 -12.80 -23.53
C CYS A 485 12.87 -11.31 -23.87
N PHE A 486 11.66 -10.90 -24.25
CA PHE A 486 11.36 -9.55 -24.73
C PHE A 486 11.51 -8.48 -23.63
N LEU A 487 11.05 -8.76 -22.40
CA LEU A 487 11.21 -7.86 -21.26
C LEU A 487 12.70 -7.61 -20.95
N ALA A 488 13.51 -8.66 -20.93
CA ALA A 488 14.96 -8.55 -20.74
C ALA A 488 15.58 -7.66 -21.83
N ALA A 489 15.21 -7.84 -23.10
CA ALA A 489 15.72 -7.01 -24.18
C ALA A 489 15.34 -5.53 -24.04
N LYS A 490 14.10 -5.20 -23.62
CA LYS A 490 13.69 -3.82 -23.32
C LYS A 490 14.51 -3.20 -22.18
N LYS A 491 14.70 -3.94 -21.08
CA LYS A 491 15.53 -3.49 -19.95
C LYS A 491 16.95 -3.18 -20.40
N VAL A 492 17.56 -4.06 -21.20
CA VAL A 492 18.90 -3.86 -21.76
C VAL A 492 18.95 -2.64 -22.68
N ALA A 493 17.95 -2.45 -23.53
CA ALA A 493 17.88 -1.30 -24.42
C ALA A 493 17.83 0.03 -23.65
N LEU A 494 16.98 0.12 -22.62
CA LEU A 494 16.88 1.30 -21.76
C LEU A 494 18.14 1.50 -20.90
N ALA A 495 18.71 0.43 -20.36
CA ALA A 495 19.94 0.49 -19.58
C ALA A 495 21.13 0.95 -20.45
N LEU A 496 21.24 0.47 -21.68
CA LEU A 496 22.28 0.88 -22.62
C LEU A 496 22.11 2.33 -23.07
N ASP A 497 20.89 2.79 -23.35
CA ASP A 497 20.60 4.21 -23.63
C ASP A 497 20.98 5.09 -22.43
N SER A 498 20.61 4.69 -21.21
CA SER A 498 20.98 5.40 -19.98
C SER A 498 22.50 5.43 -19.77
N LEU A 499 23.20 4.31 -20.01
CA LEU A 499 24.66 4.23 -19.89
C LEU A 499 25.36 5.14 -20.90
N ILE A 500 24.93 5.12 -22.16
CA ILE A 500 25.53 5.92 -23.23
C ILE A 500 25.29 7.41 -22.97
N ARG A 501 24.06 7.82 -22.68
CA ARG A 501 23.75 9.24 -22.39
C ARG A 501 24.48 9.75 -21.14
N GLY A 502 24.65 8.90 -20.13
CA GLY A 502 25.29 9.26 -18.87
C GLY A 502 26.82 9.28 -18.93
N GLN A 503 27.44 8.21 -19.42
CA GLN A 503 28.90 8.02 -19.37
C GLN A 503 29.60 8.25 -20.71
N PHE A 504 28.91 8.08 -21.83
CA PHE A 504 29.49 8.19 -23.17
C PHE A 504 28.68 9.10 -24.11
N PRO A 505 28.40 10.36 -23.73
CA PRO A 505 27.43 11.22 -24.42
C PRO A 505 27.82 11.60 -25.86
N LYS A 506 29.07 11.37 -26.26
CA LYS A 506 29.53 11.54 -27.64
C LYS A 506 29.14 10.35 -28.53
N ASP A 507 28.79 9.19 -27.98
CA ASP A 507 28.45 8.01 -28.76
C ASP A 507 27.04 8.07 -29.33
N ASP A 508 26.86 7.47 -30.51
CA ASP A 508 25.55 7.34 -31.14
C ASP A 508 24.94 5.97 -30.82
N LEU A 509 23.69 5.96 -30.34
CA LEU A 509 22.88 4.76 -30.17
C LEU A 509 21.63 4.84 -31.06
N PHE A 510 21.41 3.79 -31.84
CA PHE A 510 20.15 3.57 -32.56
C PHE A 510 19.53 2.26 -32.11
N ILE A 511 18.22 2.23 -31.92
CA ILE A 511 17.49 1.03 -31.53
C ILE A 511 16.62 0.61 -32.70
N ILE A 512 16.68 -0.66 -33.10
CA ILE A 512 15.88 -1.23 -34.17
C ILE A 512 15.09 -2.40 -33.60
N GLY A 513 13.77 -2.33 -33.68
CA GLY A 513 12.90 -3.49 -33.48
C GLY A 513 12.68 -4.18 -34.81
N PHE A 514 12.83 -5.50 -34.87
CA PHE A 514 12.57 -6.24 -36.11
C PHE A 514 11.71 -7.50 -35.90
N SER A 515 10.78 -7.69 -36.82
CA SER A 515 9.90 -8.87 -36.94
C SER A 515 9.79 -9.24 -38.42
N ALA A 516 8.60 -9.20 -39.04
CA ALA A 516 8.44 -9.29 -40.50
C ALA A 516 9.18 -8.15 -41.22
N GLN A 517 9.22 -6.97 -40.60
CA GLN A 517 9.92 -5.77 -41.04
C GLN A 517 10.74 -5.20 -39.88
N ALA A 518 11.70 -4.34 -40.21
CA ALA A 518 12.56 -3.66 -39.25
C ALA A 518 12.22 -2.17 -39.21
N GLU A 519 12.11 -1.62 -38.01
CA GLU A 519 11.77 -0.22 -37.78
C GLU A 519 12.71 0.37 -36.72
N GLN A 520 13.04 1.65 -36.88
CA GLN A 520 13.80 2.37 -35.87
C GLN A 520 12.87 2.74 -34.71
N LEU A 521 13.26 2.34 -33.50
CA LEU A 521 12.55 2.65 -32.27
C LEU A 521 13.24 3.80 -31.54
N LYS A 522 12.45 4.68 -30.95
CA LYS A 522 12.95 5.65 -29.97
C LYS A 522 12.93 5.05 -28.57
N PRO A 523 13.83 5.44 -27.66
CA PRO A 523 13.82 4.97 -26.28
C PRO A 523 12.46 5.17 -25.58
N GLU A 524 11.75 6.26 -25.89
CA GLU A 524 10.45 6.58 -25.30
C GLU A 524 9.32 5.64 -25.76
N GLU A 525 9.50 4.96 -26.89
CA GLU A 525 8.54 4.01 -27.47
C GLU A 525 8.71 2.60 -26.87
N LEU A 526 9.87 2.29 -26.26
CA LEU A 526 10.18 0.95 -25.75
C LEU A 526 9.21 0.43 -24.69
N PRO A 527 8.82 1.21 -23.64
CA PRO A 527 7.85 0.74 -22.67
C PRO A 527 6.50 0.43 -23.32
N ARG A 528 6.06 1.32 -24.22
CA ARG A 528 4.78 1.21 -24.94
C ARG A 528 4.76 0.15 -26.04
N LEU A 529 5.92 -0.40 -26.40
CA LEU A 529 6.03 -1.40 -27.45
C LEU A 529 5.29 -2.66 -27.01
N THR A 530 4.04 -2.78 -27.43
CA THR A 530 3.22 -3.97 -27.28
C THR A 530 3.44 -4.85 -28.51
N TRP A 531 3.44 -6.16 -28.32
CA TRP A 531 3.57 -7.10 -29.42
C TRP A 531 2.30 -7.06 -30.26
N ASN A 532 2.46 -7.17 -31.58
CA ASN A 532 1.33 -7.41 -32.45
C ASN A 532 1.24 -8.92 -32.71
N GLU A 533 0.18 -9.55 -32.22
CA GLU A 533 -0.06 -10.99 -32.43
C GLU A 533 -0.09 -11.36 -33.92
N PHE A 534 -0.37 -10.44 -34.84
CA PHE A 534 -0.53 -10.76 -36.26
C PHE A 534 0.75 -10.61 -37.10
N VAL A 535 1.87 -10.17 -36.51
CA VAL A 535 3.12 -9.95 -37.25
C VAL A 535 4.10 -11.10 -37.00
N TYR A 536 4.36 -11.88 -38.06
CA TYR A 536 5.21 -13.07 -38.01
C TYR A 536 6.55 -12.85 -38.69
N GLY A 537 7.61 -13.41 -38.09
CA GLY A 537 8.92 -13.55 -38.72
C GLY A 537 10.04 -12.80 -38.02
N THR A 538 11.25 -13.20 -38.39
CA THR A 538 12.52 -12.70 -37.85
C THR A 538 13.36 -12.22 -39.04
N ASN A 539 13.15 -10.97 -39.45
CA ASN A 539 13.75 -10.39 -40.65
C ASN A 539 15.09 -9.71 -40.34
N MET A 540 16.10 -10.52 -40.03
CA MET A 540 17.46 -10.05 -39.78
C MET A 540 18.04 -9.31 -40.99
N GLN A 541 17.70 -9.76 -42.21
CA GLN A 541 18.13 -9.12 -43.46
C GLN A 541 17.72 -7.65 -43.51
N HIS A 542 16.45 -7.34 -43.28
CA HIS A 542 15.96 -5.97 -43.28
C HIS A 542 16.56 -5.17 -42.12
N GLY A 543 16.67 -5.78 -40.94
CA GLY A 543 17.27 -5.15 -39.78
C GLY A 543 18.73 -4.73 -40.01
N PHE A 544 19.56 -5.60 -40.61
CA PHE A 544 20.95 -5.27 -40.95
C PHE A 544 21.04 -4.17 -42.02
N SER A 545 20.14 -4.20 -42.99
CA SER A 545 20.07 -3.18 -44.04
C SER A 545 19.77 -1.79 -43.45
N LEU A 546 18.77 -1.72 -42.57
CA LEU A 546 18.42 -0.49 -41.85
C LEU A 546 19.55 -0.05 -40.91
N ALA A 547 20.18 -0.99 -40.19
CA ALA A 547 21.31 -0.71 -39.31
C ALA A 547 22.48 -0.06 -40.06
N ARG A 548 22.83 -0.59 -41.25
CA ARG A 548 23.84 0.01 -42.14
C ARG A 548 23.47 1.44 -42.53
N GLN A 549 22.22 1.68 -42.92
CA GLN A 549 21.74 3.01 -43.29
C GLN A 549 21.80 4.02 -42.12
N LEU A 550 21.52 3.59 -40.89
CA LEU A 550 21.63 4.45 -39.72
C LEU A 550 23.10 4.71 -39.36
N LEU A 551 23.93 3.67 -39.35
CA LEU A 551 25.35 3.76 -39.05
C LEU A 551 26.14 4.55 -40.10
N SER A 552 25.68 4.61 -41.36
CA SER A 552 26.33 5.43 -42.39
C SER A 552 26.18 6.93 -42.15
N ARG A 553 25.13 7.35 -41.41
CA ARG A 553 24.87 8.75 -41.04
C ARG A 553 25.70 9.22 -39.85
N SER A 554 26.17 8.30 -39.01
CA SER A 554 27.00 8.61 -37.84
C SER A 554 28.44 8.94 -38.22
N ARG A 555 29.05 9.87 -37.47
CA ARG A 555 30.48 10.23 -37.55
C ARG A 555 31.37 9.28 -36.74
N GLY A 556 30.80 8.37 -35.96
CA GLY A 556 31.53 7.40 -35.16
C GLY A 556 32.42 6.51 -36.03
N ARG A 557 33.71 6.48 -35.72
CA ARG A 557 34.71 5.67 -36.44
C ARG A 557 34.51 4.17 -36.17
N ASN A 558 34.02 3.86 -34.98
CA ASN A 558 33.78 2.50 -34.52
C ASN A 558 32.30 2.13 -34.67
N LYS A 559 31.95 1.41 -35.74
CA LYS A 559 30.57 0.99 -36.02
C LYS A 559 30.32 -0.44 -35.56
N GLN A 560 29.21 -0.66 -34.85
CA GLN A 560 28.83 -1.99 -34.39
C GLN A 560 27.31 -2.18 -34.36
N ILE A 561 26.89 -3.44 -34.48
CA ILE A 561 25.54 -3.93 -34.28
C ILE A 561 25.58 -4.90 -33.10
N ILE A 562 24.70 -4.68 -32.13
CA ILE A 562 24.40 -5.62 -31.05
C ILE A 562 23.06 -6.26 -31.41
N LEU A 563 23.07 -7.54 -31.77
CA LEU A 563 21.88 -8.30 -32.14
C LEU A 563 21.41 -9.13 -30.95
N ILE A 564 20.16 -8.94 -30.52
CA ILE A 564 19.50 -9.76 -29.49
C ILE A 564 18.37 -10.52 -30.17
N THR A 565 18.42 -11.86 -30.13
CA THR A 565 17.42 -12.72 -30.81
C THR A 565 17.34 -14.11 -30.18
N ASP A 566 16.17 -14.74 -30.31
CA ASP A 566 15.93 -16.15 -29.94
C ASP A 566 15.62 -17.04 -31.16
N GLY A 567 15.61 -16.48 -32.36
CA GLY A 567 15.04 -17.10 -33.55
C GLY A 567 15.95 -17.06 -34.78
N GLU A 568 15.75 -18.02 -35.67
CA GLU A 568 16.42 -18.08 -36.98
C GLU A 568 15.83 -17.05 -37.94
N PRO A 569 16.58 -16.60 -38.98
CA PRO A 569 16.02 -15.72 -39.99
C PRO A 569 14.92 -16.42 -40.78
N THR A 570 13.66 -16.12 -40.44
CA THR A 570 12.45 -16.71 -41.06
C THR A 570 11.81 -15.79 -42.10
N ALA A 571 12.28 -14.54 -42.20
CA ALA A 571 11.79 -13.56 -43.15
C ALA A 571 12.92 -12.79 -43.85
N HIS A 572 12.66 -12.35 -45.08
CA HIS A 572 13.51 -11.43 -45.84
C HIS A 572 12.66 -10.51 -46.72
N ILE A 573 13.20 -9.38 -47.16
CA ILE A 573 12.55 -8.52 -48.14
C ILE A 573 12.87 -9.01 -49.54
N GLU A 574 11.83 -9.24 -50.34
CA GLU A 574 11.91 -9.56 -51.76
C GLU A 574 10.91 -8.67 -52.50
N ASP A 575 11.34 -8.01 -53.58
CA ASP A 575 10.50 -7.09 -54.36
C ASP A 575 9.80 -6.01 -53.51
N GLY A 576 10.49 -5.51 -52.47
CA GLY A 576 9.98 -4.50 -51.56
C GLY A 576 8.91 -5.00 -50.57
N ARG A 577 8.66 -6.32 -50.49
CA ARG A 577 7.69 -6.92 -49.57
C ARG A 577 8.35 -7.98 -48.67
N PRO A 578 7.90 -8.12 -47.41
CA PRO A 578 8.39 -9.19 -46.54
C PRO A 578 7.86 -10.55 -47.01
N ARG A 579 8.78 -11.50 -47.21
CA ARG A 579 8.49 -12.92 -47.44
C ARG A 579 8.80 -13.68 -46.16
N PHE A 580 7.79 -14.32 -45.59
CA PHE A 580 7.92 -15.16 -44.40
C PHE A 580 7.78 -16.64 -44.76
N ASN A 581 8.61 -17.49 -44.17
CA ASN A 581 8.47 -18.94 -44.25
C ASN A 581 8.99 -19.59 -42.97
N TYR A 582 8.23 -20.54 -42.42
CA TYR A 582 8.66 -21.40 -41.33
C TYR A 582 8.42 -22.87 -41.70
N PRO A 583 9.45 -23.72 -41.73
CA PRO A 583 10.87 -23.45 -41.45
C PRO A 583 11.52 -22.45 -42.44
N PRO A 584 12.64 -21.78 -42.08
CA PRO A 584 13.35 -20.88 -42.99
C PRO A 584 13.73 -21.52 -44.34
N THR A 585 13.63 -20.76 -45.43
CA THR A 585 14.11 -21.22 -46.75
C THR A 585 15.62 -20.97 -46.90
N LYS A 586 16.28 -21.74 -47.78
CA LYS A 586 17.67 -21.48 -48.18
C LYS A 586 17.87 -20.04 -48.66
N ARG A 587 16.90 -19.51 -49.40
CA ARG A 587 16.93 -18.14 -49.89
C ARG A 587 16.93 -17.11 -48.76
N THR A 588 16.09 -17.30 -47.73
CA THR A 588 16.07 -16.41 -46.55
C THR A 588 17.44 -16.35 -45.86
N PHE A 589 18.10 -17.51 -45.71
CA PHE A 589 19.46 -17.56 -45.17
C PHE A 589 20.47 -16.83 -46.06
N GLU A 590 20.45 -17.08 -47.36
CA GLU A 590 21.36 -16.45 -48.32
C GLU A 590 21.20 -14.92 -48.36
N GLU A 591 19.97 -14.40 -48.42
CA GLU A 591 19.74 -12.95 -48.42
C GLU A 591 20.20 -12.30 -47.11
N THR A 592 19.98 -12.98 -45.97
CA THR A 592 20.48 -12.50 -44.67
C THR A 592 22.00 -12.46 -44.65
N LEU A 593 22.67 -13.54 -45.05
CA LEU A 593 24.14 -13.62 -45.09
C LEU A 593 24.75 -12.63 -46.10
N ARG A 594 24.09 -12.35 -47.22
CA ARG A 594 24.53 -11.29 -48.14
C ARG A 594 24.57 -9.94 -47.45
N GLU A 595 23.57 -9.61 -46.64
CA GLU A 595 23.58 -8.36 -45.88
C GLU A 595 24.68 -8.35 -44.81
N VAL A 596 24.94 -9.48 -44.16
CA VAL A 596 26.09 -9.63 -43.23
C VAL A 596 27.42 -9.35 -43.94
N VAL A 597 27.63 -9.89 -45.15
CA VAL A 597 28.84 -9.60 -45.95
C VAL A 597 28.97 -8.10 -46.24
N ARG A 598 27.85 -7.43 -46.53
CA ARG A 598 27.85 -5.97 -46.74
C ARG A 598 28.22 -5.23 -45.45
N CYS A 599 27.69 -5.63 -44.29
CA CYS A 599 28.11 -5.09 -42.99
C CYS A 599 29.63 -5.25 -42.76
N THR A 600 30.19 -6.43 -43.03
CA THR A 600 31.64 -6.69 -42.90
C THR A 600 32.46 -5.76 -43.79
N ARG A 601 32.06 -5.58 -45.05
CA ARG A 601 32.76 -4.69 -46.01
C ARG A 601 32.77 -3.22 -45.56
N GLU A 602 31.75 -2.81 -44.80
CA GLU A 602 31.66 -1.46 -44.22
C GLU A 602 32.29 -1.34 -42.83
N ASN A 603 33.06 -2.35 -42.40
CA ASN A 603 33.70 -2.41 -41.08
C ASN A 603 32.71 -2.31 -39.91
N ILE A 604 31.49 -2.85 -40.09
CA ILE A 604 30.47 -2.93 -39.04
C ILE A 604 30.57 -4.29 -38.37
N VAL A 605 30.93 -4.31 -37.09
CA VAL A 605 31.04 -5.54 -36.29
C VAL A 605 29.68 -5.92 -35.70
N ILE A 606 29.27 -7.17 -35.82
CA ILE A 606 28.00 -7.73 -35.37
C ILE A 606 28.26 -8.67 -34.19
N ASN A 607 27.93 -8.21 -32.98
CA ASN A 607 27.95 -9.05 -31.79
C ASN A 607 26.54 -9.58 -31.54
N THR A 608 26.40 -10.90 -31.41
CA THR A 608 25.10 -11.58 -31.31
C THR A 608 24.91 -12.19 -29.94
N PHE A 609 23.78 -11.87 -29.31
CA PHE A 609 23.35 -12.39 -28.01
C PHE A 609 22.12 -13.26 -28.24
N MET A 610 22.33 -14.56 -28.14
CA MET A 610 21.32 -15.57 -28.40
C MET A 610 20.67 -16.03 -27.11
N LEU A 611 19.34 -16.06 -27.10
CA LEU A 611 18.53 -16.46 -25.93
C LEU A 611 18.00 -17.91 -26.03
N ALA A 612 18.07 -18.53 -27.21
CA ALA A 612 17.65 -19.92 -27.44
C ALA A 612 18.80 -20.80 -27.98
N ARG A 613 18.65 -22.12 -27.81
CA ARG A 613 19.67 -23.13 -28.16
C ARG A 613 19.23 -24.10 -29.27
N GLY A 614 18.54 -23.61 -30.29
CA GLY A 614 18.21 -24.43 -31.48
C GLY A 614 19.47 -24.76 -32.29
N HIS A 615 19.63 -26.02 -32.74
CA HIS A 615 20.80 -26.44 -33.52
C HIS A 615 21.01 -25.61 -34.79
N TYR A 616 19.95 -25.37 -35.56
CA TYR A 616 20.01 -24.59 -36.80
C TYR A 616 20.35 -23.12 -36.56
N LEU A 617 19.82 -22.51 -35.49
CA LEU A 617 20.19 -21.16 -35.07
C LEU A 617 21.68 -21.04 -34.71
N VAL A 618 22.20 -22.01 -33.96
CA VAL A 618 23.63 -22.04 -33.57
C VAL A 618 24.51 -22.11 -34.82
N ASP A 619 24.18 -22.98 -35.77
CA ASP A 619 24.94 -23.14 -37.02
C ASP A 619 24.91 -21.86 -37.86
N PHE A 620 23.74 -21.24 -37.99
CA PHE A 620 23.59 -19.98 -38.70
C PHE A 620 24.42 -18.86 -38.06
N VAL A 621 24.34 -18.68 -36.74
CA VAL A 621 25.09 -17.63 -36.04
C VAL A 621 26.59 -17.90 -36.09
N ASN A 622 27.04 -19.15 -36.00
CA ASN A 622 28.45 -19.51 -36.20
C ASN A 622 28.93 -19.12 -37.61
N GLN A 623 28.13 -19.35 -38.64
CA GLN A 623 28.45 -18.93 -40.01
C GLN A 623 28.51 -17.40 -40.13
N MET A 624 27.54 -16.70 -39.54
CA MET A 624 27.50 -15.23 -39.51
C MET A 624 28.74 -14.65 -38.80
N SER A 625 29.10 -15.15 -37.61
CA SER A 625 30.28 -14.71 -36.86
C SER A 625 31.58 -14.95 -37.62
N LYS A 626 31.71 -16.07 -38.36
CA LYS A 626 32.87 -16.32 -39.23
C LYS A 626 33.01 -15.29 -40.35
N ILE A 627 31.89 -14.88 -40.96
CA ILE A 627 31.87 -13.89 -42.05
C ILE A 627 32.11 -12.47 -41.55
N ASN A 628 31.59 -12.12 -40.37
CA ASN A 628 31.66 -10.75 -39.86
C ASN A 628 32.84 -10.48 -38.92
N HIS A 629 33.45 -11.52 -38.36
CA HIS A 629 34.47 -11.44 -37.30
C HIS A 629 33.94 -10.86 -35.98
N GLY A 630 32.61 -10.80 -35.81
CA GLY A 630 31.95 -10.50 -34.55
C GLY A 630 31.77 -11.73 -33.66
N ARG A 631 31.38 -11.51 -32.40
CA ARG A 631 31.25 -12.59 -31.40
C ARG A 631 29.81 -13.05 -31.25
N ALA A 632 29.64 -14.31 -30.86
CA ALA A 632 28.36 -14.89 -30.47
C ALA A 632 28.38 -15.27 -29.00
N PHE A 633 27.35 -14.87 -28.26
CA PHE A 633 27.16 -15.16 -26.85
C PHE A 633 25.86 -15.94 -26.66
N PHE A 634 25.93 -17.03 -25.91
CA PHE A 634 24.76 -17.82 -25.52
C PHE A 634 24.40 -17.45 -24.10
N VAL A 635 23.27 -16.75 -23.92
CA VAL A 635 22.90 -16.13 -22.64
C VAL A 635 21.50 -16.55 -22.24
N THR A 636 21.25 -16.59 -20.93
CA THR A 636 19.88 -16.69 -20.41
C THR A 636 19.26 -15.29 -20.36
N PRO A 637 17.92 -15.16 -20.44
CA PRO A 637 17.26 -13.86 -20.37
C PRO A 637 17.68 -13.02 -19.15
N ASP A 638 17.79 -13.67 -17.98
CA ASP A 638 18.15 -13.01 -16.72
C ASP A 638 19.55 -12.40 -16.72
N ARG A 639 20.48 -12.96 -17.52
CA ARG A 639 21.88 -12.52 -17.60
C ARG A 639 22.19 -11.69 -18.85
N LEU A 640 21.23 -11.51 -19.76
CA LEU A 640 21.42 -10.81 -21.02
C LEU A 640 22.04 -9.42 -20.82
N GLY A 641 21.54 -8.66 -19.85
CA GLY A 641 22.02 -7.30 -19.58
C GLY A 641 23.46 -7.24 -19.13
N GLU A 642 23.89 -8.18 -18.28
CA GLU A 642 25.26 -8.22 -17.78
C GLU A 642 26.25 -8.39 -18.94
N TYR A 643 25.98 -9.38 -19.80
CA TYR A 643 26.86 -9.66 -20.94
C TYR A 643 26.87 -8.51 -21.94
N VAL A 644 25.72 -7.92 -22.28
CA VAL A 644 25.65 -6.82 -23.26
C VAL A 644 26.39 -5.59 -22.74
N LEU A 645 26.16 -5.18 -21.48
CA LEU A 645 26.79 -3.99 -20.91
C LEU A 645 28.30 -4.18 -20.69
N VAL A 646 28.72 -5.35 -20.18
CA VAL A 646 30.14 -5.67 -20.04
C VAL A 646 30.82 -5.71 -21.40
N ASP A 647 30.17 -6.26 -22.42
CA ASP A 647 30.72 -6.30 -23.77
C ASP A 647 30.92 -4.90 -24.35
N TYR A 648 29.93 -4.02 -24.18
CA TYR A 648 30.00 -2.63 -24.60
C TYR A 648 31.20 -1.91 -23.95
N VAL A 649 31.30 -1.95 -22.62
CA VAL A 649 32.37 -1.27 -21.86
C VAL A 649 33.74 -1.89 -22.16
N SER A 650 33.84 -3.21 -22.30
CA SER A 650 35.10 -3.90 -22.61
C SER A 650 35.61 -3.58 -24.00
N ASN A 651 34.71 -3.51 -24.99
CA ASN A 651 35.06 -3.11 -26.36
C ASN A 651 35.57 -1.68 -26.41
N LYS A 652 34.97 -0.77 -25.63
CA LYS A 652 35.46 0.59 -25.49
C LYS A 652 36.89 0.61 -24.97
N ARG A 653 37.20 -0.13 -23.90
CA ARG A 653 38.56 -0.21 -23.34
C ARG A 653 39.58 -0.81 -24.32
N ARG A 654 39.20 -1.80 -25.12
CA ARG A 654 40.11 -2.45 -26.09
C ARG A 654 40.44 -1.58 -27.31
N ARG A 655 39.52 -0.74 -27.76
CA ARG A 655 39.76 0.15 -28.93
C ARG A 655 40.46 1.46 -28.58
N ILE A 656 40.68 1.69 -27.29
CA ILE A 656 41.57 2.73 -26.75
C ILE A 656 43.04 2.27 -26.76
N ALA A 657 43.28 0.95 -26.87
CA ALA A 657 44.60 0.32 -26.79
C ALA A 657 45.45 0.45 -28.06
#